data_AF-A0A960ZPS1-F1
#
_entry.id   AF-A0A960ZPS1-F1
#
_cell.length_a   1.000
_cell.length_b   1.000
_cell.length_c   1.000
_cell.angle_alpha   90.00
_cell.angle_beta   90.00
_cell.angle_gamma   90.00
#
_symmetry.space_group_name_H-M   'P 1'
#
loop_
_entity.id
_entity.type
_entity.pdbx_description
1 polymer ?
#
loop_
_entity_poly.entity_id
_entity_poly.type
_entity_poly.pdbx_seq_one_letter_code
_entity_poly.pdbx_strand_id
1 'polypeptide(L)'
;MNFFRFIILLLALAAAQPASALQPLIGKLHGRATTAQAGNRFGLTSAISDRYILMGEPDNNDAGASAGAAHLFDARTGRYLRKLLPPAAPGTNLFGWSLALCGNLAVVGMPEFDTGAEGAVFAFDTRNGKLLWKIPPPVAGGGFGDCVAVNGKTLLVGAPEAMVGGKANSGLAYLYDLSGPGAPVLIHTLTQGANAGVTDYFGGNVALCGDLALVGSFAGPGAQLHDAKTGQLLRRWTGTGGFSRSVGMDAGRVVFGDDVNDQIRIFDAVTGVEAGYSPVATPGLYFDHALSVSGNLALVGCAASSPPQGLFAGVARLFDLRTGAQLFAFTAPDGATNDFMGQSVALCGTRAVLGAPGDGDFGNNSGSAYFLRDISAPASLQPVAVKGDFAPGVVEADYASFGDAFVNGQGEVSFGATLTGPGSTRGRGGALFHTLAAGGSVNLAAQTAVTNLGGGIVATKFFPPSLNRDAVGFFEAMVKGPGINGSNNRVAFQQTAGATPVRLLGFGDPADEIAAGAVLQKWYETTQNRSFGDFGFSFALRRGPGGVTATNDTGVLHRAEGGALLTYGPIREGVSAALDDEHGGVAVAPFGQFLPRLASVTDSSDFSAFLQSDAATNQGVFRVAITYQPRIVARRGEVADDGSGATLSSFLAENSADWRTVFRASLAGTGVNSRNNEALFSDRGTEWVAHLLVRKGQEPDPSGEPGVVFSRFLQFWPVTTSSRIVFLAKLSGRGVNASNDCALYLLQEDNTLLRLLREGDYAPGCDCPKVGVIQRLAVDPVNGHYAVLTTLTGSASANLALWTGRATAGVSFPTDAALRLPTLQLRKGTSVQRITSQTDTIKSFTFPQMTDSGGAGNKGRGQVINQNGVMTFTVEYTNRGKEIVVGDP
;
A
#
# COMPACT_ATOMS: atom_id res chain seq x y z
N MET A 1 -8.61 21.27 60.14
CA MET A 1 -9.48 22.44 60.35
C MET A 1 -8.73 23.66 59.82
N ASN A 2 -9.37 24.45 58.96
CA ASN A 2 -8.91 25.67 58.25
C ASN A 2 -8.10 25.40 56.96
N PHE A 3 -8.68 25.53 55.75
CA PHE A 3 -8.96 26.75 54.96
C PHE A 3 -7.71 27.62 54.74
N PHE A 4 -7.18 27.68 53.49
CA PHE A 4 -7.06 28.91 52.68
C PHE A 4 -6.41 28.67 51.29
N ARG A 5 -7.15 29.08 50.23
CA ARG A 5 -6.74 29.60 48.90
C ARG A 5 -5.96 28.72 47.90
N PHE A 6 -6.63 28.38 46.79
CA PHE A 6 -6.07 28.49 45.43
C PHE A 6 -7.16 28.99 44.45
N ILE A 7 -7.02 30.25 44.03
CA ILE A 7 -7.50 30.79 42.76
C ILE A 7 -6.22 31.12 42.01
N ILE A 8 -6.04 30.59 40.79
CA ILE A 8 -5.46 31.27 39.61
C ILE A 8 -5.36 30.28 38.43
N LEU A 9 -5.92 30.73 37.31
CA LEU A 9 -5.74 30.34 35.90
C LEU A 9 -6.25 28.97 35.42
N LEU A 10 -7.51 28.98 34.95
CA LEU A 10 -7.89 28.27 33.71
C LEU A 10 -6.99 28.79 32.57
N LEU A 11 -5.97 28.03 32.20
CA LEU A 11 -5.37 28.12 30.88
C LEU A 11 -6.18 27.21 29.97
N ALA A 12 -7.03 27.82 29.15
CA ALA A 12 -7.67 27.15 28.04
C ALA A 12 -6.58 26.47 27.20
N LEU A 13 -6.70 25.16 27.04
CA LEU A 13 -5.90 24.35 26.12
C LEU A 13 -6.32 24.75 24.69
N ALA A 14 -5.91 25.93 24.24
CA ALA A 14 -5.89 26.26 22.83
C ALA A 14 -4.83 25.35 22.22
N ALA A 15 -5.27 24.30 21.53
CA ALA A 15 -4.41 23.52 20.65
C ALA A 15 -3.67 24.53 19.76
N ALA A 16 -2.36 24.68 19.99
CA ALA A 16 -1.52 25.46 19.12
C ALA A 16 -1.65 24.87 17.72
N GLN A 17 -2.24 25.63 16.79
CA GLN A 17 -2.17 25.27 15.38
C GLN A 17 -0.68 25.16 15.02
N PRO A 18 -0.23 24.06 14.38
CA PRO A 18 1.14 23.98 13.95
C PRO A 18 1.43 25.18 13.03
N ALA A 19 2.60 25.78 13.26
CA ALA A 19 3.09 26.92 12.51
C ALA A 19 2.92 26.70 11.00
N SER A 20 2.42 27.74 10.33
CA SER A 20 2.15 27.82 8.89
C SER A 20 3.29 27.24 8.04
N ALA A 21 3.16 25.96 7.69
CA ALA A 21 3.86 25.40 6.55
C ALA A 21 3.36 26.11 5.29
N LEU A 22 4.28 26.55 4.45
CA LEU A 22 4.03 27.19 3.15
C LEU A 22 2.82 26.54 2.46
N GLN A 23 1.82 27.35 2.13
CA GLN A 23 0.62 26.87 1.46
C GLN A 23 1.01 26.20 0.13
N PRO A 24 0.59 24.95 -0.14
CA PRO A 24 0.97 24.16 -1.32
C PRO A 24 0.28 24.64 -2.62
N LEU A 25 0.11 25.95 -2.77
CA LEU A 25 -0.53 26.57 -3.92
C LEU A 25 0.47 26.69 -5.07
N ILE A 26 0.09 26.15 -6.23
CA ILE A 26 0.94 26.21 -7.43
C ILE A 26 0.48 27.27 -8.40
N GLY A 27 -0.82 27.54 -8.45
CA GLY A 27 -1.32 28.61 -9.30
C GLY A 27 -2.84 28.66 -9.40
N LYS A 28 -3.30 29.81 -9.85
CA LYS A 28 -4.68 30.11 -10.20
C LYS A 28 -4.91 29.67 -11.65
N LEU A 29 -5.85 28.76 -11.86
CA LEU A 29 -6.36 28.30 -13.15
C LEU A 29 -7.55 29.16 -13.55
N HIS A 30 -7.69 29.36 -14.85
CA HIS A 30 -8.75 30.15 -15.44
C HIS A 30 -9.06 29.61 -16.84
N GLY A 31 -10.30 29.80 -17.29
CA GLY A 31 -10.68 29.54 -18.68
C GLY A 31 -9.86 30.43 -19.62
N ARG A 32 -9.42 29.90 -20.77
CA ARG A 32 -8.79 30.74 -21.80
C ARG A 32 -9.89 31.56 -22.47
N ALA A 33 -10.13 32.76 -21.96
CA ALA A 33 -11.00 33.74 -22.58
C ALA A 33 -10.17 34.63 -23.53
N THR A 34 -10.66 34.87 -24.75
CA THR A 34 -10.07 35.87 -25.67
C THR A 34 -10.54 37.29 -25.36
N THR A 35 -11.52 37.44 -24.45
CA THR A 35 -12.08 38.69 -23.91
C THR A 35 -12.61 38.42 -22.50
N ALA A 36 -12.48 39.36 -21.56
CA ALA A 36 -13.08 39.24 -20.23
C ALA A 36 -14.61 39.05 -20.35
N GLN A 37 -15.12 37.90 -19.92
CA GLN A 37 -16.57 37.62 -19.90
C GLN A 37 -17.02 37.51 -18.45
N ALA A 38 -17.77 38.51 -17.99
CA ALA A 38 -18.37 38.53 -16.66
C ALA A 38 -19.48 37.46 -16.57
N GLY A 39 -19.56 36.78 -15.42
CA GLY A 39 -20.68 35.90 -15.06
C GLY A 39 -20.61 34.45 -15.55
N ASN A 40 -19.49 34.02 -16.13
CA ASN A 40 -19.37 32.65 -16.66
C ASN A 40 -19.16 31.55 -15.59
N ARG A 41 -18.86 31.92 -14.33
CA ARG A 41 -18.69 31.01 -13.18
C ARG A 41 -17.70 29.85 -13.41
N PHE A 42 -16.52 30.14 -13.97
CA PHE A 42 -15.48 29.13 -14.10
C PHE A 42 -15.12 28.53 -12.72
N GLY A 43 -15.06 27.21 -12.64
CA GLY A 43 -14.78 26.51 -11.38
C GLY A 43 -16.02 26.18 -10.56
N LEU A 44 -17.24 26.32 -11.11
CA LEU A 44 -18.46 25.86 -10.43
C LEU A 44 -18.41 24.36 -10.10
N THR A 45 -17.81 23.56 -10.98
CA THR A 45 -17.60 22.12 -10.81
C THR A 45 -16.19 21.73 -11.26
N SER A 46 -15.68 20.64 -10.69
CA SER A 46 -14.31 20.19 -10.91
C SER A 46 -14.20 18.68 -10.89
N ALA A 47 -13.33 18.13 -11.73
CA ALA A 47 -12.87 16.75 -11.65
C ALA A 47 -11.35 16.71 -11.86
N ILE A 48 -10.65 15.80 -11.19
CA ILE A 48 -9.22 15.58 -11.37
C ILE A 48 -8.92 14.09 -11.50
N SER A 49 -8.00 13.78 -12.39
CA SER A 49 -7.41 12.47 -12.58
C SER A 49 -5.89 12.57 -12.51
N ASP A 50 -5.21 11.46 -12.71
CA ASP A 50 -3.75 11.43 -12.73
C ASP A 50 -3.09 12.39 -13.71
N ARG A 51 -3.77 12.64 -14.83
CA ARG A 51 -3.22 13.34 -15.98
C ARG A 51 -3.97 14.63 -16.31
N TYR A 52 -5.25 14.71 -15.99
CA TYR A 52 -6.08 15.82 -16.39
C TYR A 52 -6.85 16.43 -15.23
N ILE A 53 -7.03 17.73 -15.27
CA ILE A 53 -8.01 18.49 -14.49
C ILE A 53 -9.10 18.91 -15.48
N LEU A 54 -10.35 18.79 -15.09
CA LEU A 54 -11.51 19.26 -15.86
C LEU A 54 -12.29 20.25 -14.99
N MET A 55 -12.53 21.43 -15.52
CA MET A 55 -13.25 22.52 -14.83
C MET A 55 -14.47 22.95 -15.62
N GLY A 56 -15.59 23.14 -14.94
CA GLY A 56 -16.85 23.57 -15.55
C GLY A 56 -16.95 25.09 -15.64
N GLU A 57 -17.59 25.57 -16.70
CA GLU A 57 -17.97 26.96 -16.91
C GLU A 57 -19.37 26.98 -17.56
N PRO A 58 -20.42 26.63 -16.79
CA PRO A 58 -21.74 26.32 -17.35
C PRO A 58 -22.48 27.50 -17.98
N ASP A 59 -22.09 28.74 -17.68
CA ASP A 59 -22.68 29.93 -18.31
C ASP A 59 -21.83 30.50 -19.45
N ASN A 60 -20.82 29.75 -19.91
CA ASN A 60 -20.01 30.14 -21.04
C ASN A 60 -20.87 30.38 -22.30
N ASN A 61 -20.55 31.44 -23.04
CA ASN A 61 -21.33 31.92 -24.19
C ASN A 61 -20.74 31.57 -25.57
N ASP A 62 -19.60 30.88 -25.63
CA ASP A 62 -18.84 30.68 -26.88
C ASP A 62 -19.57 29.77 -27.88
N ALA A 63 -20.45 28.89 -27.41
CA ALA A 63 -21.26 27.99 -28.24
C ALA A 63 -22.74 28.44 -28.36
N GLY A 64 -23.06 29.66 -27.92
CA GLY A 64 -24.42 30.18 -27.79
C GLY A 64 -24.69 30.72 -26.38
N ALA A 65 -25.76 31.49 -26.21
CA ALA A 65 -26.09 32.11 -24.93
C ALA A 65 -26.25 31.06 -23.82
N SER A 66 -25.39 31.15 -22.80
CA SER A 66 -25.27 30.19 -21.68
C SER A 66 -25.28 28.75 -22.14
N ALA A 67 -24.55 28.43 -23.22
CA ALA A 67 -24.43 27.08 -23.76
C ALA A 67 -23.45 26.20 -22.95
N GLY A 68 -22.61 26.83 -22.12
CA GLY A 68 -21.70 26.15 -21.20
C GLY A 68 -20.44 25.57 -21.86
N ALA A 69 -19.41 25.36 -21.04
CA ALA A 69 -18.14 24.79 -21.46
C ALA A 69 -17.49 23.96 -20.35
N ALA A 70 -16.57 23.08 -20.76
CA ALA A 70 -15.65 22.40 -19.84
C ALA A 70 -14.20 22.59 -20.31
N HIS A 71 -13.27 22.80 -19.38
CA HIS A 71 -11.88 23.14 -19.66
C HIS A 71 -10.94 22.09 -19.12
N LEU A 72 -10.06 21.60 -19.98
CA LEU A 72 -9.10 20.56 -19.66
C LEU A 72 -7.71 21.17 -19.44
N PHE A 73 -7.07 20.81 -18.33
CA PHE A 73 -5.69 21.16 -18.00
C PHE A 73 -4.87 19.90 -17.76
N ASP A 74 -3.55 20.02 -17.84
CA ASP A 74 -2.62 18.98 -17.45
C ASP A 74 -2.47 18.96 -15.92
N ALA A 75 -2.84 17.85 -15.28
CA ALA A 75 -2.82 17.70 -13.82
C ALA A 75 -1.40 17.61 -13.23
N ARG A 76 -0.34 17.66 -14.04
CA ARG A 76 1.05 17.68 -13.54
C ARG A 76 1.62 19.08 -13.56
N THR A 77 1.22 19.90 -14.53
CA THR A 77 1.81 21.21 -14.78
C THR A 77 0.83 22.36 -14.56
N GLY A 78 -0.47 22.08 -14.50
CA GLY A 78 -1.53 23.10 -14.49
C GLY A 78 -1.74 23.75 -15.86
N ARG A 79 -1.02 23.29 -16.90
CA ARG A 79 -1.08 23.90 -18.23
C ARG A 79 -2.43 23.66 -18.88
N TYR A 80 -3.07 24.71 -19.37
CA TYR A 80 -4.27 24.62 -20.19
C TYR A 80 -4.03 23.75 -21.43
N LEU A 81 -4.95 22.83 -21.71
CA LEU A 81 -4.88 21.94 -22.86
C LEU A 81 -5.93 22.27 -23.90
N ARG A 82 -7.21 22.36 -23.52
CA ARG A 82 -8.32 22.57 -24.46
C ARG A 82 -9.64 22.95 -23.78
N LYS A 83 -10.56 23.50 -24.59
CA LYS A 83 -11.99 23.69 -24.28
C LYS A 83 -12.79 22.55 -24.90
N LEU A 84 -13.81 22.07 -24.20
CA LEU A 84 -14.83 21.15 -24.68
C LEU A 84 -16.16 21.91 -24.73
N LEU A 85 -16.86 21.79 -25.86
CA LEU A 85 -18.11 22.49 -26.13
C LEU A 85 -19.19 21.47 -26.53
N PRO A 86 -20.48 21.76 -26.26
CA PRO A 86 -21.57 20.96 -26.79
C PRO A 86 -21.64 21.07 -28.34
N PRO A 87 -22.05 20.02 -29.05
CA PRO A 87 -22.04 19.99 -30.52
C PRO A 87 -23.07 20.90 -31.23
N ALA A 88 -24.14 21.35 -30.57
CA ALA A 88 -25.09 22.37 -31.06
C ALA A 88 -25.99 22.88 -29.91
N ALA A 89 -26.37 24.16 -29.91
CA ALA A 89 -27.16 24.80 -28.84
C ALA A 89 -28.61 25.12 -29.27
N PRO A 90 -29.63 24.37 -28.79
CA PRO A 90 -30.99 24.86 -28.73
C PRO A 90 -31.22 25.51 -27.35
N GLY A 91 -30.93 26.80 -27.20
CA GLY A 91 -31.23 27.57 -25.97
C GLY A 91 -30.20 27.46 -24.83
N THR A 92 -30.51 28.11 -23.71
CA THR A 92 -29.69 28.13 -22.47
C THR A 92 -29.49 26.72 -21.94
N ASN A 93 -28.27 26.21 -22.00
CA ASN A 93 -27.96 24.82 -21.68
C ASN A 93 -26.69 24.77 -20.82
N LEU A 94 -26.80 24.30 -19.59
CA LEU A 94 -25.74 24.33 -18.57
C LEU A 94 -24.66 23.25 -18.81
N PHE A 95 -24.11 23.14 -20.02
CA PHE A 95 -23.04 22.17 -20.29
C PHE A 95 -21.82 22.46 -19.40
N GLY A 96 -21.34 21.44 -18.69
CA GLY A 96 -20.30 21.65 -17.69
C GLY A 96 -20.86 21.91 -16.30
N TRP A 97 -22.12 21.57 -16.04
CA TRP A 97 -22.73 21.57 -14.70
C TRP A 97 -22.17 20.47 -13.80
N SER A 98 -21.97 19.28 -14.35
CA SER A 98 -21.39 18.14 -13.66
C SER A 98 -20.28 17.52 -14.49
N LEU A 99 -19.23 17.03 -13.82
CA LEU A 99 -18.02 16.55 -14.46
C LEU A 99 -17.54 15.25 -13.82
N ALA A 100 -17.07 14.33 -14.65
CA ALA A 100 -16.31 13.18 -14.17
C ALA A 100 -15.15 12.87 -15.12
N LEU A 101 -14.04 12.40 -14.57
CA LEU A 101 -12.85 12.01 -15.32
C LEU A 101 -12.52 10.56 -15.00
N CYS A 102 -12.05 9.83 -16.01
CA CYS A 102 -11.42 8.55 -15.80
C CYS A 102 -10.45 8.24 -16.94
N GLY A 103 -9.15 8.23 -16.63
CA GLY A 103 -8.11 7.95 -17.62
C GLY A 103 -8.15 8.92 -18.81
N ASN A 104 -8.58 8.44 -19.99
CA ASN A 104 -8.74 9.26 -21.20
C ASN A 104 -10.19 9.65 -21.52
N LEU A 105 -11.12 9.42 -20.60
CA LEU A 105 -12.54 9.72 -20.75
C LEU A 105 -12.89 10.94 -19.87
N ALA A 106 -13.51 11.94 -20.48
CA ALA A 106 -14.19 13.02 -19.78
C ALA A 106 -15.70 12.89 -19.99
N VAL A 107 -16.46 13.02 -18.91
CA VAL A 107 -17.92 13.02 -18.94
C VAL A 107 -18.40 14.37 -18.45
N VAL A 108 -19.32 14.97 -19.20
CA VAL A 108 -19.85 16.31 -18.94
C VAL A 108 -21.37 16.26 -18.96
N GLY A 109 -22.00 16.64 -17.86
CA GLY A 109 -23.45 16.76 -17.77
C GLY A 109 -23.98 18.10 -18.24
N MET A 110 -25.22 18.06 -18.71
CA MET A 110 -26.03 19.19 -19.16
C MET A 110 -27.48 18.90 -18.72
N PRO A 111 -27.83 19.13 -17.45
CA PRO A 111 -29.19 18.89 -16.97
C PRO A 111 -30.20 19.86 -17.61
N GLU A 112 -31.46 19.43 -17.62
CA GLU A 112 -32.60 20.26 -18.03
C GLU A 112 -33.13 21.03 -16.82
N PHE A 113 -33.10 22.37 -16.89
CA PHE A 113 -33.85 23.24 -15.99
C PHE A 113 -34.78 24.13 -16.84
N ASP A 114 -36.09 23.88 -16.73
CA ASP A 114 -37.21 24.73 -17.15
C ASP A 114 -37.34 25.17 -18.63
N THR A 115 -36.48 24.74 -19.56
CA THR A 115 -36.49 25.27 -20.95
C THR A 115 -36.94 24.29 -22.04
N GLY A 116 -37.41 23.10 -21.67
CA GLY A 116 -37.94 22.10 -22.62
C GLY A 116 -36.88 21.48 -23.54
N ALA A 117 -35.60 21.68 -23.24
CA ALA A 117 -34.47 21.02 -23.88
C ALA A 117 -34.13 19.75 -23.11
N GLU A 118 -34.10 18.59 -23.78
CA GLU A 118 -33.74 17.32 -23.13
C GLU A 118 -32.34 17.41 -22.51
N GLY A 119 -32.27 17.14 -21.19
CA GLY A 119 -30.99 16.98 -20.49
C GLY A 119 -30.12 15.93 -21.18
N ALA A 120 -28.80 15.99 -21.01
CA ALA A 120 -27.90 15.04 -21.64
C ALA A 120 -26.58 14.89 -20.90
N VAL A 121 -25.89 13.79 -21.17
CA VAL A 121 -24.51 13.56 -20.77
C VAL A 121 -23.65 13.39 -22.01
N PHE A 122 -22.48 14.02 -22.04
CA PHE A 122 -21.55 13.99 -23.15
C PHE A 122 -20.24 13.36 -22.72
N ALA A 123 -19.74 12.42 -23.52
CA ALA A 123 -18.50 11.73 -23.27
C ALA A 123 -17.46 12.13 -24.33
N PHE A 124 -16.26 12.52 -23.90
CA PHE A 124 -15.16 13.00 -24.75
C PHE A 124 -13.88 12.21 -24.52
N ASP A 125 -13.08 12.07 -25.59
CA ASP A 125 -11.70 11.61 -25.49
C ASP A 125 -10.78 12.79 -25.12
N THR A 126 -10.19 12.75 -23.93
CA THR A 126 -9.36 13.86 -23.41
C THR A 126 -8.07 14.08 -24.19
N ARG A 127 -7.62 13.10 -24.98
CA ARG A 127 -6.37 13.18 -25.76
C ARG A 127 -6.50 14.14 -26.94
N ASN A 128 -7.67 14.19 -27.56
CA ASN A 128 -7.92 15.00 -28.77
C ASN A 128 -9.16 15.91 -28.65
N GLY A 129 -9.96 15.78 -27.60
CA GLY A 129 -11.20 16.55 -27.40
C GLY A 129 -12.37 16.09 -28.26
N LYS A 130 -12.27 14.91 -28.89
CA LYS A 130 -13.33 14.38 -29.75
C LYS A 130 -14.51 13.92 -28.90
N LEU A 131 -15.71 14.37 -29.26
CA LEU A 131 -16.96 13.81 -28.73
C LEU A 131 -17.07 12.34 -29.15
N LEU A 132 -17.22 11.46 -28.17
CA LEU A 132 -17.46 10.03 -28.35
C LEU A 132 -18.95 9.74 -28.40
N TRP A 133 -19.70 10.22 -27.41
CA TRP A 133 -21.13 9.94 -27.29
C TRP A 133 -21.90 11.13 -26.71
N LYS A 134 -23.12 11.33 -27.20
CA LYS A 134 -24.21 12.06 -26.50
C LYS A 134 -25.16 11.00 -25.96
N ILE A 135 -25.41 11.01 -24.67
CA ILE A 135 -26.28 10.08 -23.96
C ILE A 135 -27.52 10.88 -23.53
N PRO A 136 -28.69 10.65 -24.16
CA PRO A 136 -29.95 11.27 -23.73
C PRO A 136 -30.54 10.52 -22.52
N PRO A 137 -31.48 11.14 -21.79
CA PRO A 137 -32.22 10.47 -20.75
C PRO A 137 -33.08 9.33 -21.32
N PRO A 138 -33.23 8.22 -20.60
CA PRO A 138 -34.22 7.19 -20.95
C PRO A 138 -35.67 7.70 -20.89
N VAL A 139 -35.93 8.70 -20.04
CA VAL A 139 -37.23 9.37 -19.87
C VAL A 139 -36.99 10.87 -19.82
N ALA A 140 -37.63 11.64 -20.70
CA ALA A 140 -37.48 13.09 -20.75
C ALA A 140 -37.83 13.78 -19.41
N GLY A 141 -37.14 14.87 -19.11
CA GLY A 141 -37.24 15.59 -17.83
C GLY A 141 -36.45 14.93 -16.69
N GLY A 142 -36.62 15.48 -15.47
CA GLY A 142 -36.11 14.90 -14.23
C GLY A 142 -34.63 15.19 -13.91
N GLY A 143 -34.01 16.18 -14.56
CA GLY A 143 -32.65 16.63 -14.24
C GLY A 143 -31.56 15.62 -14.63
N PHE A 144 -31.77 14.81 -15.68
CA PHE A 144 -30.76 13.86 -16.14
C PHE A 144 -29.42 14.53 -16.47
N GLY A 145 -28.34 14.08 -15.82
CA GLY A 145 -27.02 14.69 -15.97
C GLY A 145 -26.69 15.75 -14.92
N ASP A 146 -27.56 15.95 -13.93
CA ASP A 146 -27.31 16.87 -12.81
C ASP A 146 -26.07 16.47 -11.99
N CYS A 147 -25.85 15.16 -11.83
CA CYS A 147 -24.58 14.63 -11.32
C CYS A 147 -24.12 13.42 -12.13
N VAL A 148 -22.80 13.26 -12.27
CA VAL A 148 -22.17 12.16 -13.01
C VAL A 148 -20.97 11.63 -12.26
N ALA A 149 -20.78 10.30 -12.29
CA ALA A 149 -19.56 9.64 -11.83
C ALA A 149 -19.13 8.60 -12.86
N VAL A 150 -17.82 8.40 -13.03
CA VAL A 150 -17.29 7.44 -13.99
C VAL A 150 -16.11 6.68 -13.40
N ASN A 151 -16.13 5.36 -13.52
CA ASN A 151 -15.01 4.51 -13.10
C ASN A 151 -14.76 3.43 -14.16
N GLY A 152 -13.59 3.51 -14.79
CA GLY A 152 -13.25 2.81 -16.04
C GLY A 152 -14.23 3.05 -17.17
N LYS A 153 -15.13 2.09 -17.37
CA LYS A 153 -16.15 2.07 -18.43
C LYS A 153 -17.58 2.04 -17.88
N THR A 154 -17.75 2.15 -16.57
CA THR A 154 -19.05 2.28 -15.94
C THR A 154 -19.32 3.75 -15.69
N LEU A 155 -20.49 4.22 -16.11
CA LEU A 155 -20.97 5.59 -15.91
C LEU A 155 -22.24 5.55 -15.07
N LEU A 156 -22.30 6.39 -14.03
CA LEU A 156 -23.46 6.61 -13.20
C LEU A 156 -23.96 8.03 -13.43
N VAL A 157 -25.24 8.18 -13.75
CA VAL A 157 -25.88 9.47 -14.05
C VAL A 157 -27.08 9.67 -13.13
N GLY A 158 -27.10 10.77 -12.39
CA GLY A 158 -28.24 11.17 -11.57
C GLY A 158 -29.34 11.85 -12.37
N ALA A 159 -30.58 11.64 -11.94
CA ALA A 159 -31.78 12.36 -12.37
C ALA A 159 -32.64 12.65 -11.13
N PRO A 160 -32.21 13.58 -10.25
CA PRO A 160 -32.82 13.79 -8.93
C PRO A 160 -34.25 14.30 -8.97
N GLU A 161 -34.65 14.96 -10.05
CA GLU A 161 -36.01 15.51 -10.19
C GLU A 161 -36.97 14.51 -10.86
N ALA A 162 -36.49 13.33 -11.23
CA ALA A 162 -37.31 12.31 -11.84
C ALA A 162 -38.46 11.86 -10.92
N MET A 163 -39.62 11.61 -11.53
CA MET A 163 -40.79 11.08 -10.83
C MET A 163 -40.79 9.55 -10.87
N VAL A 164 -40.65 8.92 -9.71
CA VAL A 164 -40.74 7.46 -9.53
C VAL A 164 -42.03 7.11 -8.80
N GLY A 165 -42.83 6.18 -9.36
CA GLY A 165 -44.04 5.69 -8.70
C GLY A 165 -45.09 6.76 -8.38
N GLY A 166 -45.15 7.84 -9.18
CA GLY A 166 -46.06 8.97 -8.99
C GLY A 166 -45.60 10.00 -7.93
N LYS A 167 -44.39 9.86 -7.39
CA LYS A 167 -43.85 10.76 -6.36
C LYS A 167 -42.93 11.80 -7.02
N ALA A 168 -43.35 13.06 -7.03
CA ALA A 168 -42.57 14.15 -7.60
C ALA A 168 -41.20 14.29 -6.91
N ASN A 169 -40.15 14.51 -7.71
CA ASN A 169 -38.78 14.74 -7.24
C ASN A 169 -38.26 13.66 -6.28
N SER A 170 -38.74 12.43 -6.44
CA SER A 170 -38.23 11.27 -5.69
C SER A 170 -36.83 10.90 -6.16
N GLY A 171 -36.57 11.09 -7.46
CA GLY A 171 -35.26 10.92 -8.07
C GLY A 171 -34.90 9.47 -8.39
N LEU A 172 -33.95 9.31 -9.31
CA LEU A 172 -33.35 8.03 -9.69
C LEU A 172 -31.92 8.24 -10.20
N ALA A 173 -31.21 7.13 -10.41
CA ALA A 173 -29.92 7.15 -11.10
C ALA A 173 -29.84 6.03 -12.15
N TYR A 174 -29.04 6.25 -13.19
CA TYR A 174 -28.85 5.33 -14.30
C TYR A 174 -27.40 4.87 -14.38
N LEU A 175 -27.19 3.56 -14.50
CA LEU A 175 -25.90 2.96 -14.76
C LEU A 175 -25.77 2.58 -16.24
N TYR A 176 -24.68 2.99 -16.86
CA TYR A 176 -24.33 2.71 -18.24
C TYR A 176 -23.01 1.96 -18.36
N ASP A 177 -22.96 1.01 -19.30
CA ASP A 177 -21.74 0.39 -19.79
C ASP A 177 -21.24 1.11 -21.06
N LEU A 178 -19.98 1.59 -21.00
CA LEU A 178 -19.26 2.28 -22.07
C LEU A 178 -18.20 1.39 -22.75
N SER A 179 -18.21 0.07 -22.50
CA SER A 179 -17.18 -0.87 -22.96
C SER A 179 -17.34 -1.30 -24.41
N GLY A 180 -18.57 -1.29 -24.94
CA GLY A 180 -18.89 -1.72 -26.30
C GLY A 180 -18.36 -0.76 -27.38
N PRO A 181 -18.16 -1.23 -28.62
CA PRO A 181 -17.80 -0.38 -29.75
C PRO A 181 -18.96 0.51 -30.24
N GLY A 182 -20.18 0.26 -29.75
CA GLY A 182 -21.41 0.96 -30.13
C GLY A 182 -21.76 2.12 -29.20
N ALA A 183 -23.06 2.44 -29.15
CA ALA A 183 -23.60 3.42 -28.19
C ALA A 183 -23.54 2.85 -26.75
N PRO A 184 -23.43 3.72 -25.73
CA PRO A 184 -23.56 3.35 -24.32
C PRO A 184 -24.82 2.54 -24.05
N VAL A 185 -24.67 1.47 -23.27
CA VAL A 185 -25.78 0.56 -22.94
C VAL A 185 -26.24 0.84 -21.53
N LEU A 186 -27.51 1.21 -21.36
CA LEU A 186 -28.13 1.28 -20.03
C LEU A 186 -28.18 -0.13 -19.44
N ILE A 187 -27.53 -0.33 -18.29
CA ILE A 187 -27.50 -1.61 -17.60
C ILE A 187 -28.52 -1.66 -16.46
N HIS A 188 -28.66 -0.60 -15.68
CA HIS A 188 -29.58 -0.55 -14.53
C HIS A 188 -30.17 0.84 -14.30
N THR A 189 -31.40 0.86 -13.80
CA THR A 189 -32.05 2.04 -13.23
C THR A 189 -32.17 1.83 -11.73
N LEU A 190 -31.51 2.67 -10.95
CA LEU A 190 -31.47 2.63 -9.50
C LEU A 190 -32.54 3.57 -8.93
N THR A 191 -33.36 3.08 -8.01
CA THR A 191 -34.40 3.87 -7.33
C THR A 191 -34.41 3.51 -5.85
N GLN A 192 -35.00 4.37 -5.00
CA GLN A 192 -35.21 4.04 -3.59
C GLN A 192 -36.32 2.99 -3.35
N GLY A 193 -37.00 2.54 -4.41
CA GLY A 193 -38.09 1.56 -4.35
C GLY A 193 -39.29 2.08 -3.55
N ALA A 194 -39.91 1.21 -2.75
CA ALA A 194 -41.06 1.56 -1.92
C ALA A 194 -40.78 2.71 -0.91
N ASN A 195 -39.51 2.93 -0.57
CA ASN A 195 -39.08 3.94 0.39
C ASN A 195 -38.94 5.35 -0.21
N ALA A 196 -39.14 5.51 -1.51
CA ALA A 196 -39.05 6.82 -2.15
C ALA A 196 -40.00 7.82 -1.49
N GLY A 197 -39.49 8.92 -0.95
CA GLY A 197 -40.29 10.07 -0.53
C GLY A 197 -40.56 11.03 -1.69
N VAL A 198 -41.52 11.92 -1.49
CA VAL A 198 -41.66 13.10 -2.35
C VAL A 198 -40.50 14.04 -2.03
N THR A 199 -39.86 14.64 -3.03
CA THR A 199 -38.70 15.55 -2.86
C THR A 199 -37.49 14.93 -2.17
N ASP A 200 -37.28 13.62 -2.29
CA ASP A 200 -36.06 12.98 -1.76
C ASP A 200 -34.81 13.33 -2.58
N TYR A 201 -34.98 13.66 -3.86
CA TYR A 201 -33.90 13.96 -4.81
C TYR A 201 -32.83 12.86 -4.84
N PHE A 202 -33.25 11.60 -4.90
CA PHE A 202 -32.33 10.47 -5.05
C PHE A 202 -31.57 10.55 -6.38
N GLY A 203 -30.25 10.43 -6.33
CA GLY A 203 -29.40 10.74 -7.48
C GLY A 203 -29.04 12.21 -7.60
N GLY A 204 -29.16 13.00 -6.52
CA GLY A 204 -28.62 14.37 -6.45
C GLY A 204 -27.11 14.42 -6.22
N ASN A 205 -26.53 13.33 -5.73
CA ASN A 205 -25.08 13.12 -5.68
C ASN A 205 -24.75 11.64 -5.87
N VAL A 206 -23.62 11.39 -6.53
CA VAL A 206 -23.23 10.04 -6.95
C VAL A 206 -21.72 9.85 -6.82
N ALA A 207 -21.31 8.62 -6.48
CA ALA A 207 -19.92 8.21 -6.52
C ALA A 207 -19.78 6.79 -7.09
N LEU A 208 -18.69 6.54 -7.81
CA LEU A 208 -18.32 5.22 -8.33
C LEU A 208 -16.90 4.87 -7.89
N CYS A 209 -16.74 3.67 -7.34
CA CYS A 209 -15.42 3.11 -7.03
C CYS A 209 -15.44 1.61 -7.30
N GLY A 210 -14.72 1.18 -8.35
CA GLY A 210 -14.74 -0.20 -8.79
C GLY A 210 -16.13 -0.67 -9.21
N ASP A 211 -16.61 -1.72 -8.56
CA ASP A 211 -17.93 -2.30 -8.82
C ASP A 211 -19.02 -1.75 -7.88
N LEU A 212 -18.73 -0.68 -7.13
CA LEU A 212 -19.68 -0.08 -6.20
C LEU A 212 -20.20 1.25 -6.73
N ALA A 213 -21.51 1.44 -6.59
CA ALA A 213 -22.23 2.65 -6.95
C ALA A 213 -22.96 3.21 -5.73
N LEU A 214 -22.57 4.41 -5.31
CA LEU A 214 -23.21 5.13 -4.22
C LEU A 214 -24.10 6.23 -4.77
N VAL A 215 -25.33 6.27 -4.30
CA VAL A 215 -26.35 7.24 -4.71
C VAL A 215 -26.96 7.84 -3.45
N GLY A 216 -26.81 9.14 -3.25
CA GLY A 216 -27.43 9.84 -2.14
C GLY A 216 -28.75 10.50 -2.51
N SER A 217 -29.48 10.93 -1.49
CA SER A 217 -30.76 11.64 -1.60
C SER A 217 -30.59 13.00 -0.93
N PHE A 218 -30.62 14.09 -1.70
CA PHE A 218 -30.25 15.42 -1.21
C PHE A 218 -31.17 15.94 -0.09
N ALA A 219 -32.48 15.63 -0.15
CA ALA A 219 -33.43 16.01 0.91
C ALA A 219 -34.21 14.79 1.47
N GLY A 220 -33.83 13.59 1.05
CA GLY A 220 -34.37 12.32 1.54
C GLY A 220 -33.60 11.75 2.74
N PRO A 221 -34.01 10.56 3.24
CA PRO A 221 -33.54 10.04 4.53
C PRO A 221 -32.11 9.45 4.52
N GLY A 222 -31.36 9.50 3.40
CA GLY A 222 -29.96 9.05 3.35
C GLY A 222 -29.44 8.60 1.97
N ALA A 223 -28.57 7.58 1.96
CA ALA A 223 -27.86 7.11 0.76
C ALA A 223 -27.89 5.59 0.60
N GLN A 224 -27.70 5.11 -0.65
CA GLN A 224 -27.74 3.69 -1.02
C GLN A 224 -26.48 3.28 -1.77
N LEU A 225 -25.89 2.16 -1.35
CA LEU A 225 -24.79 1.49 -2.05
C LEU A 225 -25.34 0.34 -2.86
N HIS A 226 -25.00 0.30 -4.14
CA HIS A 226 -25.38 -0.72 -5.08
C HIS A 226 -24.15 -1.41 -5.67
N ASP A 227 -24.29 -2.67 -6.04
CA ASP A 227 -23.37 -3.32 -6.96
C ASP A 227 -23.63 -2.74 -8.37
N ALA A 228 -22.61 -2.14 -8.96
CA ALA A 228 -22.73 -1.44 -10.23
C ALA A 228 -22.94 -2.37 -11.44
N LYS A 229 -22.63 -3.67 -11.31
CA LYS A 229 -22.82 -4.66 -12.38
C LYS A 229 -24.22 -5.24 -12.38
N THR A 230 -24.78 -5.47 -11.20
CA THR A 230 -26.06 -6.16 -10.99
C THR A 230 -27.19 -5.23 -10.60
N GLY A 231 -26.89 -3.99 -10.22
CA GLY A 231 -27.84 -3.02 -9.68
C GLY A 231 -28.33 -3.36 -8.26
N GLN A 232 -27.87 -4.48 -7.69
CA GLN A 232 -28.33 -4.97 -6.40
C GLN A 232 -28.02 -3.96 -5.30
N LEU A 233 -29.03 -3.64 -4.48
CA LEU A 233 -28.82 -2.87 -3.25
C LEU A 233 -27.99 -3.70 -2.28
N LEU A 234 -26.81 -3.19 -1.93
CA LEU A 234 -25.91 -3.79 -0.95
C LEU A 234 -26.15 -3.21 0.43
N ARG A 235 -26.25 -1.88 0.53
CA ARG A 235 -26.36 -1.16 1.82
C ARG A 235 -27.24 0.07 1.71
N ARG A 236 -27.84 0.44 2.83
CA ARG A 236 -28.59 1.68 3.01
C ARG A 236 -28.15 2.35 4.31
N TRP A 237 -27.83 3.63 4.24
CA TRP A 237 -27.65 4.49 5.41
C TRP A 237 -28.88 5.37 5.55
N THR A 238 -29.44 5.41 6.76
CA THR A 238 -30.65 6.19 7.10
C THR A 238 -30.42 6.98 8.38
N GLY A 239 -30.93 8.22 8.48
CA GLY A 239 -30.92 8.98 9.74
C GLY A 239 -31.21 10.47 9.57
N THR A 240 -31.47 11.16 10.68
CA THR A 240 -31.82 12.60 10.74
C THR A 240 -30.60 13.55 10.77
N GLY A 241 -29.41 13.06 10.40
CA GLY A 241 -28.13 13.77 10.52
C GLY A 241 -27.46 14.07 9.17
N GLY A 242 -28.25 14.48 8.16
CA GLY A 242 -27.72 15.06 6.92
C GLY A 242 -26.65 14.23 6.20
N PHE A 243 -26.95 12.99 5.78
CA PHE A 243 -26.09 12.22 4.85
C PHE A 243 -26.08 12.82 3.42
N SER A 244 -26.24 14.13 3.30
CA SER A 244 -26.88 14.72 2.14
C SER A 244 -26.45 16.16 1.90
N ARG A 245 -25.27 16.29 1.29
CA ARG A 245 -25.02 17.21 0.18
C ARG A 245 -23.97 16.66 -0.78
N SER A 246 -22.98 15.96 -0.25
CA SER A 246 -21.99 15.27 -1.08
C SER A 246 -21.59 13.90 -0.53
N VAL A 247 -21.10 13.04 -1.42
CA VAL A 247 -20.69 11.67 -1.12
C VAL A 247 -19.36 11.37 -1.80
N GLY A 248 -18.52 10.57 -1.14
CA GLY A 248 -17.22 10.16 -1.66
C GLY A 248 -16.96 8.68 -1.44
N MET A 249 -16.19 8.08 -2.34
CA MET A 249 -15.78 6.68 -2.25
C MET A 249 -14.36 6.48 -2.72
N ASP A 250 -13.58 5.72 -1.96
CA ASP A 250 -12.31 5.14 -2.41
C ASP A 250 -11.97 3.94 -1.51
N ALA A 251 -11.26 2.95 -2.06
CA ALA A 251 -10.64 1.87 -1.30
C ALA A 251 -11.61 1.09 -0.37
N GLY A 252 -12.87 0.92 -0.78
CA GLY A 252 -13.88 0.25 0.03
C GLY A 252 -14.38 1.07 1.23
N ARG A 253 -14.10 2.37 1.26
CA ARG A 253 -14.69 3.32 2.21
C ARG A 253 -15.73 4.18 1.51
N VAL A 254 -16.78 4.50 2.26
CA VAL A 254 -17.77 5.51 1.91
C VAL A 254 -17.60 6.67 2.89
N VAL A 255 -17.58 7.89 2.37
CA VAL A 255 -17.48 9.11 3.17
C VAL A 255 -18.68 9.98 2.87
N PHE A 256 -19.33 10.46 3.92
CA PHE A 256 -20.44 11.41 3.85
C PHE A 256 -20.01 12.72 4.51
N GLY A 257 -20.43 13.84 3.93
CA GLY A 257 -20.56 15.08 4.68
C GLY A 257 -21.75 14.97 5.64
N ASP A 258 -21.61 15.54 6.83
CA ASP A 258 -22.67 15.71 7.83
C ASP A 258 -22.81 17.22 8.09
N ASP A 259 -23.73 17.86 7.36
CA ASP A 259 -24.06 19.28 7.46
C ASP A 259 -24.65 19.64 8.82
N VAL A 260 -25.24 18.68 9.54
CA VAL A 260 -25.91 18.94 10.82
C VAL A 260 -24.88 19.10 11.93
N ASN A 261 -23.83 18.28 11.90
CA ASN A 261 -22.79 18.26 12.92
C ASN A 261 -21.48 18.94 12.49
N ASP A 262 -21.40 19.46 11.26
CA ASP A 262 -20.19 20.04 10.66
C ASP A 262 -18.99 19.05 10.69
N GLN A 263 -19.22 17.81 10.22
CA GLN A 263 -18.25 16.72 10.24
C GLN A 263 -18.23 15.91 8.93
N ILE A 264 -17.17 15.13 8.71
CA ILE A 264 -17.23 13.98 7.81
C ILE A 264 -17.46 12.70 8.60
N ARG A 265 -18.23 11.78 8.03
CA ARG A 265 -18.49 10.45 8.58
C ARG A 265 -18.00 9.39 7.62
N ILE A 266 -17.32 8.37 8.14
CA ILE A 266 -16.57 7.38 7.39
C ILE A 266 -17.16 6.02 7.67
N PHE A 267 -17.49 5.28 6.63
CA PHE A 267 -18.10 3.95 6.72
C PHE A 267 -17.29 2.95 5.92
N ASP A 268 -17.22 1.73 6.43
CA ASP A 268 -16.75 0.59 5.65
C ASP A 268 -17.85 0.16 4.67
N ALA A 269 -17.54 0.11 3.37
CA ALA A 269 -18.53 -0.15 2.33
C ALA A 269 -19.05 -1.60 2.38
N VAL A 270 -18.26 -2.53 2.90
CA VAL A 270 -18.60 -3.97 2.95
C VAL A 270 -19.56 -4.23 4.11
N THR A 271 -19.17 -3.83 5.32
CA THR A 271 -19.93 -4.06 6.56
C THR A 271 -21.04 -3.03 6.77
N GLY A 272 -20.90 -1.83 6.22
CA GLY A 272 -21.81 -0.69 6.42
C GLY A 272 -21.63 0.02 7.77
N VAL A 273 -20.67 -0.41 8.58
CA VAL A 273 -20.46 0.15 9.93
C VAL A 273 -19.63 1.43 9.86
N GLU A 274 -19.95 2.39 10.72
CA GLU A 274 -19.18 3.62 10.88
C GLU A 274 -17.79 3.29 11.45
N ALA A 275 -16.75 3.64 10.68
CA ALA A 275 -15.35 3.44 11.00
C ALA A 275 -14.72 4.66 11.68
N GLY A 276 -15.36 5.84 11.60
CA GLY A 276 -14.89 7.05 12.26
C GLY A 276 -15.59 8.31 11.76
N TYR A 277 -15.25 9.44 12.39
CA TYR A 277 -15.73 10.77 12.03
C TYR A 277 -14.64 11.81 12.30
N SER A 278 -14.70 12.97 11.63
CA SER A 278 -13.83 14.10 11.98
C SER A 278 -14.36 14.85 13.21
N PRO A 279 -13.51 15.48 14.03
CA PRO A 279 -13.97 16.45 15.02
C PRO A 279 -14.80 17.57 14.37
N VAL A 280 -15.72 18.18 15.13
CA VAL A 280 -16.55 19.31 14.67
C VAL A 280 -15.64 20.45 14.20
N ALA A 281 -15.72 20.82 12.93
CA ALA A 281 -14.91 21.89 12.37
C ALA A 281 -15.54 23.26 12.65
N THR A 282 -15.37 23.84 13.85
CA THR A 282 -15.87 25.18 14.26
C THR A 282 -17.35 25.45 13.92
N PRO A 283 -18.27 25.39 14.90
CA PRO A 283 -19.71 25.47 14.65
C PRO A 283 -20.14 26.68 13.80
N GLY A 284 -20.99 26.45 12.79
CA GLY A 284 -21.68 27.52 12.05
C GLY A 284 -21.08 27.89 10.68
N LEU A 285 -20.21 27.04 10.12
CA LEU A 285 -19.60 27.23 8.81
C LEU A 285 -20.12 26.22 7.79
N TYR A 286 -21.42 26.28 7.44
CA TYR A 286 -22.07 25.59 6.31
C TYR A 286 -21.19 24.53 5.65
N PHE A 287 -20.99 23.42 6.35
CA PHE A 287 -20.13 22.34 5.91
C PHE A 287 -20.75 21.72 4.65
N ASP A 288 -19.92 21.09 3.81
CA ASP A 288 -20.37 20.23 2.71
C ASP A 288 -20.99 20.90 1.46
N HIS A 289 -20.29 21.86 0.82
CA HIS A 289 -20.63 22.19 -0.58
C HIS A 289 -20.13 21.12 -1.56
N ALA A 290 -19.00 20.48 -1.24
CA ALA A 290 -18.41 19.43 -2.05
C ALA A 290 -17.45 18.55 -1.22
N LEU A 291 -17.36 17.27 -1.54
CA LEU A 291 -16.43 16.29 -0.96
C LEU A 291 -15.73 15.54 -2.07
N SER A 292 -14.43 15.31 -1.90
CA SER A 292 -13.66 14.42 -2.75
C SER A 292 -12.74 13.56 -1.90
N VAL A 293 -12.64 12.26 -2.23
CA VAL A 293 -11.89 11.27 -1.45
C VAL A 293 -10.81 10.65 -2.33
N SER A 294 -9.61 10.51 -1.79
CA SER A 294 -8.52 9.76 -2.44
C SER A 294 -7.63 9.10 -1.39
N GLY A 295 -7.62 7.78 -1.36
CA GLY A 295 -6.92 6.94 -0.41
C GLY A 295 -7.39 7.20 1.01
N ASN A 296 -6.50 7.76 1.84
CA ASN A 296 -6.82 8.16 3.21
C ASN A 296 -7.16 9.64 3.34
N LEU A 297 -7.32 10.36 2.24
CA LEU A 297 -7.55 11.78 2.29
C LEU A 297 -8.98 12.10 1.89
N ALA A 298 -9.62 12.98 2.62
CA ALA A 298 -10.85 13.64 2.22
C ALA A 298 -10.62 15.15 2.15
N LEU A 299 -11.03 15.75 1.04
CA LEU A 299 -11.05 17.18 0.85
C LEU A 299 -12.50 17.64 0.85
N VAL A 300 -12.81 18.58 1.75
CA VAL A 300 -14.14 19.15 1.92
C VAL A 300 -14.13 20.62 1.53
N GLY A 301 -15.05 21.02 0.69
CA GLY A 301 -15.32 22.40 0.32
C GLY A 301 -16.37 23.03 1.22
N CYS A 302 -16.03 24.16 1.83
CA CYS A 302 -16.89 24.95 2.72
C CYS A 302 -17.08 26.35 2.10
N ALA A 303 -17.73 26.41 0.93
CA ALA A 303 -17.79 27.61 0.09
C ALA A 303 -18.45 28.82 0.76
N ALA A 304 -19.48 28.60 1.59
CA ALA A 304 -20.15 29.64 2.35
C ALA A 304 -19.40 30.04 3.65
N SER A 305 -18.20 29.52 3.89
CA SER A 305 -17.37 29.95 5.01
C SER A 305 -16.89 31.38 4.84
N SER A 306 -16.86 32.11 5.95
CA SER A 306 -16.35 33.49 6.02
C SER A 306 -15.05 33.52 6.84
N PRO A 307 -13.90 33.11 6.26
CA PRO A 307 -12.62 33.19 6.96
C PRO A 307 -12.27 34.65 7.28
N PRO A 308 -11.28 34.91 8.16
CA PRO A 308 -10.88 36.28 8.52
C PRO A 308 -10.52 37.19 7.33
N GLN A 309 -10.18 36.60 6.18
CA GLN A 309 -9.80 37.31 4.97
C GLN A 309 -11.00 37.93 4.22
N GLY A 310 -12.21 37.37 4.35
CA GLY A 310 -13.38 37.87 3.61
C GLY A 310 -14.67 37.12 3.90
N LEU A 311 -15.80 37.85 3.80
CA LEU A 311 -17.14 37.27 3.95
C LEU A 311 -17.44 36.36 2.75
N PHE A 312 -17.92 35.14 2.99
CA PHE A 312 -18.19 34.14 1.95
C PHE A 312 -17.03 33.92 0.96
N ALA A 313 -15.78 34.16 1.39
CA ALA A 313 -14.59 33.89 0.57
C ALA A 313 -14.36 32.38 0.38
N GLY A 314 -14.92 31.55 1.27
CA GLY A 314 -14.85 30.10 1.21
C GLY A 314 -13.53 29.52 1.75
N VAL A 315 -13.59 28.25 2.17
CA VAL A 315 -12.45 27.48 2.70
C VAL A 315 -12.53 26.06 2.15
N ALA A 316 -11.40 25.42 1.89
CA ALA A 316 -11.35 23.97 1.69
C ALA A 316 -10.48 23.29 2.74
N ARG A 317 -10.89 22.13 3.25
CA ARG A 317 -10.24 21.45 4.39
C ARG A 317 -9.85 20.03 4.01
N LEU A 318 -8.60 19.66 4.29
CA LEU A 318 -8.09 18.30 4.06
C LEU A 318 -8.07 17.52 5.37
N PHE A 319 -8.59 16.31 5.37
CA PHE A 319 -8.67 15.40 6.51
C PHE A 319 -7.95 14.08 6.23
N ASP A 320 -7.34 13.51 7.27
CA ASP A 320 -6.87 12.13 7.29
C ASP A 320 -7.99 11.22 7.78
N LEU A 321 -8.49 10.37 6.88
CA LEU A 321 -9.57 9.42 7.12
C LEU A 321 -9.21 8.31 8.12
N ARG A 322 -7.93 8.12 8.45
CA ARG A 322 -7.53 7.13 9.46
C ARG A 322 -7.73 7.65 10.88
N THR A 323 -7.55 8.95 11.08
CA THR A 323 -7.54 9.58 12.40
C THR A 323 -8.69 10.55 12.60
N GLY A 324 -9.38 10.94 11.52
CA GLY A 324 -10.34 12.03 11.50
C GLY A 324 -9.70 13.41 11.59
N ALA A 325 -8.37 13.51 11.70
CA ALA A 325 -7.69 14.77 11.94
C ALA A 325 -7.69 15.67 10.69
N GLN A 326 -7.97 16.95 10.87
CA GLN A 326 -7.76 17.95 9.82
C GLN A 326 -6.26 18.19 9.65
N LEU A 327 -5.74 17.97 8.45
CA LEU A 327 -4.34 18.20 8.08
C LEU A 327 -4.10 19.66 7.68
N PHE A 328 -4.97 20.20 6.83
CA PHE A 328 -4.82 21.55 6.27
C PHE A 328 -6.16 22.25 6.09
N ALA A 329 -6.14 23.58 6.13
CA ALA A 329 -7.21 24.43 5.63
C ALA A 329 -6.62 25.39 4.59
N PHE A 330 -7.27 25.47 3.44
CA PHE A 330 -6.90 26.30 2.31
C PHE A 330 -7.85 27.48 2.21
N THR A 331 -7.29 28.67 1.99
CA THR A 331 -8.02 29.91 1.68
C THR A 331 -7.43 30.52 0.41
N ALA A 332 -8.24 31.28 -0.33
CA ALA A 332 -7.73 32.07 -1.45
C ALA A 332 -6.72 33.11 -0.93
N PRO A 333 -5.60 33.39 -1.66
CA PRO A 333 -4.58 34.35 -1.20
C PRO A 333 -5.08 35.80 -1.11
N ASP A 334 -5.97 36.19 -2.02
CA ASP A 334 -6.64 37.50 -2.04
C ASP A 334 -7.78 37.58 -1.01
N GLY A 335 -8.39 36.43 -0.69
CA GLY A 335 -9.44 36.32 0.32
C GLY A 335 -10.69 37.14 -0.03
N ALA A 336 -10.94 37.39 -1.31
CA ALA A 336 -11.98 38.31 -1.73
C ALA A 336 -13.37 37.82 -1.31
N THR A 337 -14.23 38.79 -0.99
CA THR A 337 -15.59 38.55 -0.51
C THR A 337 -16.45 37.98 -1.64
N ASN A 338 -17.25 36.95 -1.34
CA ASN A 338 -18.10 36.24 -2.30
C ASN A 338 -17.37 35.46 -3.41
N ASP A 339 -16.12 35.05 -3.21
CA ASP A 339 -15.43 34.20 -4.18
C ASP A 339 -15.86 32.72 -4.11
N PHE A 340 -16.40 32.31 -2.95
CA PHE A 340 -16.90 30.96 -2.70
C PHE A 340 -15.88 29.85 -2.98
N MET A 341 -14.61 30.03 -2.57
CA MET A 341 -13.60 29.00 -2.76
C MET A 341 -14.00 27.69 -2.04
N GLY A 342 -13.88 26.57 -2.73
CA GLY A 342 -14.37 25.28 -2.25
C GLY A 342 -15.82 25.01 -2.64
N GLN A 343 -16.42 25.80 -3.55
CA GLN A 343 -17.71 25.46 -4.18
C GLN A 343 -17.64 24.11 -4.88
N SER A 344 -16.50 23.80 -5.49
CA SER A 344 -16.15 22.48 -5.98
C SER A 344 -14.77 22.10 -5.49
N VAL A 345 -14.58 20.81 -5.20
CA VAL A 345 -13.29 20.24 -4.85
C VAL A 345 -13.10 18.92 -5.59
N ALA A 346 -11.87 18.67 -6.03
CA ALA A 346 -11.51 17.39 -6.61
C ALA A 346 -10.11 16.98 -6.14
N LEU A 347 -9.95 15.71 -5.76
CA LEU A 347 -8.75 15.16 -5.13
C LEU A 347 -8.29 13.90 -5.87
N CYS A 348 -6.99 13.80 -6.20
CA CYS A 348 -6.37 12.60 -6.74
C CYS A 348 -4.93 12.45 -6.22
N GLY A 349 -4.72 11.47 -5.35
CA GLY A 349 -3.46 11.31 -4.61
C GLY A 349 -3.16 12.58 -3.81
N THR A 350 -1.97 13.15 -4.01
CA THR A 350 -1.50 14.37 -3.32
C THR A 350 -1.83 15.67 -4.06
N ARG A 351 -2.76 15.64 -5.02
CA ARG A 351 -3.12 16.81 -5.85
C ARG A 351 -4.59 17.12 -5.73
N ALA A 352 -4.91 18.41 -5.64
CA ALA A 352 -6.28 18.87 -5.50
C ALA A 352 -6.54 20.12 -6.33
N VAL A 353 -7.80 20.32 -6.70
CA VAL A 353 -8.28 21.56 -7.31
C VAL A 353 -9.48 22.06 -6.52
N LEU A 354 -9.53 23.38 -6.31
CA LEU A 354 -10.58 24.08 -5.58
C LEU A 354 -11.22 25.11 -6.50
N GLY A 355 -12.52 25.05 -6.74
CA GLY A 355 -13.25 26.05 -7.51
C GLY A 355 -13.64 27.27 -6.67
N ALA A 356 -13.57 28.46 -7.27
CA ALA A 356 -14.00 29.75 -6.70
C ALA A 356 -14.79 30.53 -7.77
N PRO A 357 -16.03 30.13 -8.06
CA PRO A 357 -16.79 30.66 -9.21
C PRO A 357 -17.23 32.11 -9.07
N GLY A 358 -17.20 32.69 -7.86
CA GLY A 358 -17.52 34.10 -7.64
C GLY A 358 -16.35 35.05 -7.91
N ASP A 359 -15.15 34.52 -8.12
CA ASP A 359 -13.95 35.32 -8.27
C ASP A 359 -14.00 36.29 -9.46
N GLY A 360 -13.66 37.55 -9.16
CA GLY A 360 -13.80 38.71 -10.02
C GLY A 360 -12.55 39.10 -10.82
N ASP A 361 -11.42 38.41 -10.65
CA ASP A 361 -10.12 38.85 -11.18
C ASP A 361 -10.07 39.03 -12.71
N PHE A 362 -10.88 38.27 -13.45
CA PHE A 362 -10.97 38.35 -14.92
C PHE A 362 -12.32 38.91 -15.40
N GLY A 363 -13.02 39.64 -14.54
CA GLY A 363 -14.37 40.17 -14.75
C GLY A 363 -15.30 39.72 -13.63
N ASN A 364 -16.37 40.48 -13.37
CA ASN A 364 -17.30 40.18 -12.27
C ASN A 364 -17.83 38.74 -12.37
N ASN A 365 -17.67 37.94 -11.32
CA ASN A 365 -18.03 36.51 -11.29
C ASN A 365 -17.49 35.70 -12.50
N SER A 366 -16.29 36.04 -12.98
CA SER A 366 -15.62 35.28 -14.03
C SER A 366 -15.26 33.86 -13.58
N GLY A 367 -14.97 33.71 -12.28
CA GLY A 367 -14.61 32.48 -11.62
C GLY A 367 -13.16 32.09 -11.83
N SER A 368 -12.61 31.40 -10.84
CA SER A 368 -11.26 30.85 -10.84
C SER A 368 -11.23 29.44 -10.27
N ALA A 369 -10.09 28.76 -10.42
CA ALA A 369 -9.80 27.57 -9.65
C ALA A 369 -8.37 27.56 -9.15
N TYR A 370 -8.13 26.99 -7.97
CA TYR A 370 -6.83 26.93 -7.33
C TYR A 370 -6.28 25.52 -7.44
N PHE A 371 -5.11 25.36 -8.06
CA PHE A 371 -4.45 24.07 -8.20
C PHE A 371 -3.37 23.86 -7.14
N LEU A 372 -3.50 22.78 -6.39
CA LEU A 372 -2.62 22.37 -5.31
C LEU A 372 -1.90 21.06 -5.68
N ARG A 373 -0.61 20.94 -5.36
CA ARG A 373 0.11 19.66 -5.38
C ARG A 373 0.85 19.47 -4.06
N ASP A 374 1.18 18.22 -3.77
CA ASP A 374 1.94 17.82 -2.58
C ASP A 374 1.23 18.21 -1.27
N ILE A 375 -0.12 18.27 -1.30
CA ILE A 375 -0.99 18.72 -0.19
C ILE A 375 -0.96 17.83 1.04
N SER A 376 -0.27 16.70 0.96
CA SER A 376 -0.08 15.74 2.03
C SER A 376 1.31 15.13 1.92
N ALA A 377 2.28 15.94 1.44
CA ALA A 377 3.63 15.58 1.00
C ALA A 377 4.00 14.09 1.19
N PRO A 378 4.23 13.33 0.11
CA PRO A 378 4.69 11.94 0.28
C PRO A 378 5.95 11.96 1.15
N ALA A 379 6.10 10.92 1.99
CA ALA A 379 7.22 10.63 2.90
C ALA A 379 8.44 11.54 2.69
N SER A 380 8.91 12.24 3.73
CA SER A 380 10.18 12.97 3.65
C SER A 380 11.28 11.98 3.21
N LEU A 381 11.61 11.97 1.91
CA LEU A 381 12.60 11.07 1.37
C LEU A 381 13.96 11.64 1.77
N GLN A 382 14.56 11.03 2.76
CA GLN A 382 15.90 11.37 3.22
C GLN A 382 16.89 10.50 2.44
N PRO A 383 17.70 11.07 1.53
CA PRO A 383 18.71 10.30 0.85
C PRO A 383 19.80 9.90 1.83
N VAL A 384 20.18 8.62 1.75
CA VAL A 384 21.30 8.02 2.48
C VAL A 384 22.56 8.10 1.62
N ALA A 385 22.44 7.80 0.32
CA ALA A 385 23.55 7.82 -0.61
C ALA A 385 23.09 8.21 -2.01
N VAL A 386 23.89 9.02 -2.71
CA VAL A 386 23.58 9.55 -4.03
C VAL A 386 24.66 9.09 -5.02
N LYS A 387 24.24 8.57 -6.16
CA LYS A 387 25.15 8.16 -7.23
C LYS A 387 25.90 9.38 -7.77
N GLY A 388 27.22 9.28 -7.84
CA GLY A 388 28.12 10.33 -8.29
C GLY A 388 28.67 11.19 -7.15
N ASP A 389 28.13 11.05 -5.94
CA ASP A 389 28.67 11.74 -4.76
C ASP A 389 29.83 10.96 -4.15
N PHE A 390 30.64 11.69 -3.38
CA PHE A 390 31.76 11.18 -2.62
C PHE A 390 31.34 9.99 -1.73
N ALA A 391 32.10 8.90 -1.81
CA ALA A 391 31.90 7.73 -0.96
C ALA A 391 32.71 7.86 0.35
N PRO A 392 32.07 8.12 1.51
CA PRO A 392 32.78 8.41 2.74
C PRO A 392 33.70 7.27 3.18
N GLY A 393 34.90 7.62 3.64
CA GLY A 393 35.90 6.64 4.09
C GLY A 393 36.69 5.95 2.97
N VAL A 394 36.36 6.19 1.70
CA VAL A 394 37.16 5.73 0.55
C VAL A 394 37.94 6.90 -0.03
N VAL A 395 39.25 6.73 -0.15
CA VAL A 395 40.14 7.76 -0.71
C VAL A 395 39.84 7.97 -2.19
N GLU A 396 39.48 9.19 -2.61
CA GLU A 396 39.28 9.56 -4.02
C GLU A 396 38.33 8.62 -4.79
N ALA A 397 37.16 8.34 -4.22
CA ALA A 397 36.14 7.55 -4.89
C ALA A 397 34.73 8.07 -4.67
N ASP A 398 33.90 7.87 -5.68
CA ASP A 398 32.48 8.24 -5.69
C ASP A 398 31.60 7.00 -5.87
N TYR A 399 30.33 7.11 -5.49
CA TYR A 399 29.35 6.04 -5.71
C TYR A 399 29.02 5.88 -7.20
N ALA A 400 29.28 4.69 -7.76
CA ALA A 400 28.97 4.37 -9.16
C ALA A 400 27.62 3.67 -9.34
N SER A 401 27.29 2.73 -8.45
CA SER A 401 25.99 2.07 -8.39
C SER A 401 25.70 1.53 -7.00
N PHE A 402 24.42 1.26 -6.73
CA PHE A 402 23.96 0.68 -5.47
C PHE A 402 23.53 -0.78 -5.65
N GLY A 403 23.78 -1.60 -4.64
CA GLY A 403 23.17 -2.91 -4.45
C GLY A 403 21.94 -2.82 -3.54
N ASP A 404 21.58 -3.94 -2.94
CA ASP A 404 20.47 -4.01 -1.99
C ASP A 404 20.79 -3.21 -0.71
N ALA A 405 19.76 -2.53 -0.20
CA ALA A 405 19.82 -1.74 1.03
C ALA A 405 18.80 -2.28 2.03
N PHE A 406 19.16 -2.26 3.31
CA PHE A 406 18.35 -2.79 4.40
C PHE A 406 18.35 -1.82 5.59
N VAL A 407 17.27 -1.82 6.35
CA VAL A 407 17.03 -0.98 7.52
C VAL A 407 16.74 -1.83 8.75
N ASN A 408 17.18 -1.38 9.93
CA ASN A 408 16.86 -2.04 11.21
C ASN A 408 15.78 -1.31 12.02
N GLY A 409 15.49 -1.80 13.23
CA GLY A 409 14.50 -1.22 14.14
C GLY A 409 14.76 0.23 14.56
N GLN A 410 16.01 0.68 14.46
CA GLN A 410 16.48 2.01 14.84
C GLN A 410 16.47 2.98 13.66
N GLY A 411 16.17 2.51 12.44
CA GLY A 411 16.18 3.33 11.23
C GLY A 411 17.56 3.47 10.59
N GLU A 412 18.55 2.70 11.03
CA GLU A 412 19.88 2.68 10.42
C GLU A 412 19.86 1.84 9.15
N VAL A 413 20.65 2.24 8.15
CA VAL A 413 20.71 1.60 6.85
C VAL A 413 22.07 0.98 6.59
N SER A 414 22.08 -0.22 6.01
CA SER A 414 23.27 -0.88 5.48
C SER A 414 23.06 -1.24 4.01
N PHE A 415 24.08 -1.02 3.19
CA PHE A 415 23.99 -1.23 1.75
C PHE A 415 25.35 -1.52 1.11
N GLY A 416 25.32 -2.22 -0.02
CA GLY A 416 26.47 -2.37 -0.90
C GLY A 416 26.51 -1.32 -1.99
N ALA A 417 27.71 -0.91 -2.41
CA ALA A 417 27.89 -0.05 -3.57
C ALA A 417 29.10 -0.46 -4.42
N THR A 418 29.04 -0.14 -5.71
CA THR A 418 30.23 -0.08 -6.56
C THR A 418 30.76 1.33 -6.62
N LEU A 419 32.06 1.47 -6.83
CA LEU A 419 32.79 2.72 -6.75
C LEU A 419 33.44 3.07 -8.08
N THR A 420 33.63 4.36 -8.32
CA THR A 420 34.41 4.92 -9.43
C THR A 420 35.45 5.91 -8.89
N GLY A 421 36.48 6.22 -9.68
CA GLY A 421 37.57 7.12 -9.31
C GLY A 421 38.86 6.41 -8.92
N PRO A 422 39.97 7.15 -8.68
CA PRO A 422 41.30 6.58 -8.41
C PRO A 422 41.33 5.55 -7.27
N GLY A 423 40.55 5.78 -6.20
CA GLY A 423 40.43 4.87 -5.05
C GLY A 423 39.80 3.52 -5.32
N SER A 424 39.11 3.37 -6.45
CA SER A 424 38.36 2.17 -6.84
C SER A 424 39.16 1.19 -7.70
N THR A 425 40.42 1.53 -8.03
CA THR A 425 41.28 0.73 -8.93
C THR A 425 41.83 -0.55 -8.27
N ARG A 426 42.45 -1.43 -9.07
CA ARG A 426 43.12 -2.67 -8.58
C ARG A 426 42.20 -3.61 -7.78
N GLY A 427 40.92 -3.66 -8.16
CA GLY A 427 39.93 -4.52 -7.50
C GLY A 427 39.27 -3.91 -6.26
N ARG A 428 39.46 -2.61 -6.01
CA ARG A 428 38.84 -1.85 -4.89
C ARG A 428 37.47 -1.24 -5.22
N GLY A 429 36.82 -1.75 -6.26
CA GLY A 429 35.59 -1.18 -6.81
C GLY A 429 34.30 -1.56 -6.06
N GLY A 430 34.34 -2.44 -5.04
CA GLY A 430 33.17 -2.81 -4.24
C GLY A 430 33.34 -2.41 -2.78
N ALA A 431 32.27 -1.91 -2.16
CA ALA A 431 32.26 -1.55 -0.75
C ALA A 431 30.90 -1.76 -0.08
N LEU A 432 30.93 -1.91 1.24
CA LEU A 432 29.78 -1.94 2.13
C LEU A 432 29.78 -0.70 3.00
N PHE A 433 28.60 -0.13 3.23
CA PHE A 433 28.41 1.09 3.99
C PHE A 433 27.27 0.91 4.99
N HIS A 434 27.32 1.70 6.08
CA HIS A 434 26.25 1.78 7.06
C HIS A 434 26.09 3.16 7.68
N THR A 435 24.93 3.45 8.26
CA THR A 435 24.70 4.63 9.11
C THR A 435 24.80 4.28 10.60
N LEU A 436 25.18 5.24 11.44
CA LEU A 436 25.32 5.06 12.90
C LEU A 436 24.08 5.47 13.72
N ALA A 437 23.09 6.05 13.03
CA ALA A 437 21.80 6.46 13.58
C ALA A 437 20.83 6.69 12.41
N ALA A 438 19.52 6.73 12.67
CA ALA A 438 18.54 7.18 11.68
C ALA A 438 18.89 8.56 11.14
N GLY A 439 19.00 8.69 9.81
CA GLY A 439 19.40 9.94 9.15
C GLY A 439 20.86 10.38 9.45
N GLY A 440 21.66 9.52 10.09
CA GLY A 440 23.05 9.80 10.45
C GLY A 440 24.03 9.69 9.28
N SER A 441 25.28 10.05 9.53
CA SER A 441 26.34 9.98 8.52
C SER A 441 26.63 8.55 8.07
N VAL A 442 26.91 8.39 6.78
CA VAL A 442 27.34 7.12 6.19
C VAL A 442 28.81 6.87 6.47
N ASN A 443 29.13 5.64 6.87
CA ASN A 443 30.49 5.17 7.16
C ASN A 443 30.83 3.94 6.32
N LEU A 444 32.12 3.81 5.96
CA LEU A 444 32.65 2.64 5.29
C LEU A 444 32.75 1.46 6.27
N ALA A 445 32.07 0.36 5.98
CA ALA A 445 32.19 -0.89 6.72
C ALA A 445 33.32 -1.75 6.16
N ALA A 446 33.34 -1.98 4.84
CA ALA A 446 34.39 -2.75 4.20
C ALA A 446 34.58 -2.40 2.73
N GLN A 447 35.80 -2.58 2.20
CA GLN A 447 36.13 -2.39 0.79
C GLN A 447 36.87 -3.60 0.24
N THR A 448 36.59 -3.96 -1.02
CA THR A 448 37.31 -5.04 -1.69
C THR A 448 38.79 -4.68 -1.86
N ALA A 449 39.67 -5.69 -1.85
CA ALA A 449 41.12 -5.53 -2.00
C ALA A 449 41.81 -4.59 -0.99
N VAL A 450 41.17 -4.34 0.17
CA VAL A 450 41.75 -3.65 1.33
C VAL A 450 41.91 -4.65 2.47
N THR A 451 43.03 -4.58 3.19
CA THR A 451 43.35 -5.47 4.32
C THR A 451 42.66 -4.96 5.60
N ASN A 452 41.34 -5.04 5.64
CA ASN A 452 40.53 -4.61 6.78
C ASN A 452 39.65 -5.75 7.36
N LEU A 453 39.90 -7.00 6.95
CA LEU A 453 39.16 -8.19 7.40
C LEU A 453 39.96 -9.08 8.37
N GLY A 454 41.13 -8.63 8.82
CA GLY A 454 42.07 -9.41 9.64
C GLY A 454 42.83 -10.49 8.85
N GLY A 455 43.86 -11.10 9.48
CA GLY A 455 44.55 -12.29 8.94
C GLY A 455 45.24 -12.16 7.58
N GLY A 456 45.45 -10.94 7.06
CA GLY A 456 46.05 -10.70 5.74
C GLY A 456 45.15 -11.08 4.56
N ILE A 457 43.86 -11.38 4.80
CA ILE A 457 42.88 -11.64 3.73
C ILE A 457 42.21 -10.35 3.27
N VAL A 458 41.72 -10.35 2.04
CA VAL A 458 40.97 -9.24 1.44
C VAL A 458 39.70 -9.75 0.77
N ALA A 459 38.62 -8.96 0.81
CA ALA A 459 37.40 -9.28 0.05
C ALA A 459 37.63 -9.08 -1.45
N THR A 460 37.02 -9.95 -2.26
CA THR A 460 36.92 -9.80 -3.72
C THR A 460 35.50 -9.50 -4.17
N LYS A 461 34.51 -9.83 -3.34
CA LYS A 461 33.08 -9.60 -3.59
C LYS A 461 32.33 -9.62 -2.27
N PHE A 462 31.39 -8.70 -2.08
CA PHE A 462 30.44 -8.72 -0.98
C PHE A 462 29.08 -9.28 -1.42
N PHE A 463 28.37 -9.88 -0.48
CA PHE A 463 26.96 -10.24 -0.60
C PHE A 463 26.08 -9.19 0.09
N PRO A 464 24.75 -9.16 -0.16
CA PRO A 464 23.85 -8.24 0.51
C PRO A 464 24.02 -8.29 2.04
N PRO A 465 24.22 -7.15 2.73
CA PRO A 465 24.39 -7.13 4.17
C PRO A 465 23.04 -7.29 4.88
N SER A 466 23.05 -7.52 6.20
CA SER A 466 21.89 -7.38 7.07
C SER A 466 22.27 -6.58 8.32
N LEU A 467 21.26 -6.08 9.03
CA LEU A 467 21.41 -5.38 10.31
C LEU A 467 20.44 -6.01 11.32
N ASN A 468 20.93 -6.28 12.53
CA ASN A 468 20.04 -6.54 13.65
C ASN A 468 19.48 -5.21 14.20
N ARG A 469 18.64 -5.31 15.24
CA ARG A 469 18.18 -4.16 16.01
C ARG A 469 19.38 -3.33 16.50
N ASP A 470 20.37 -3.90 17.14
CA ASP A 470 21.38 -3.13 17.88
C ASP A 470 22.59 -2.65 17.02
N ALA A 471 22.36 -2.25 15.77
CA ALA A 471 23.36 -1.71 14.82
C ALA A 471 24.52 -2.67 14.43
N VAL A 472 24.40 -3.95 14.75
CA VAL A 472 25.38 -4.98 14.39
C VAL A 472 25.04 -5.49 12.98
N GLY A 473 25.89 -5.11 12.04
CA GLY A 473 25.85 -5.58 10.67
C GLY A 473 26.35 -7.02 10.55
N PHE A 474 25.78 -7.72 9.59
CA PHE A 474 26.27 -9.00 9.12
C PHE A 474 26.48 -8.92 7.62
N PHE A 475 27.59 -9.47 7.16
CA PHE A 475 27.82 -9.60 5.73
C PHE A 475 28.66 -10.82 5.42
N GLU A 476 28.48 -11.31 4.20
CA GLU A 476 29.34 -12.35 3.65
C GLU A 476 30.25 -11.76 2.58
N ALA A 477 31.45 -12.32 2.45
CA ALA A 477 32.37 -11.97 1.39
C ALA A 477 33.00 -13.21 0.76
N MET A 478 33.24 -13.13 -0.54
CA MET A 478 34.31 -13.92 -1.14
C MET A 478 35.64 -13.26 -0.79
N VAL A 479 36.63 -14.04 -0.35
CA VAL A 479 37.93 -13.55 0.10
C VAL A 479 39.08 -14.22 -0.66
N LYS A 480 40.25 -13.57 -0.64
CA LYS A 480 41.53 -14.13 -1.08
C LYS A 480 42.64 -13.71 -0.12
N GLY A 481 43.74 -14.46 -0.09
CA GLY A 481 44.88 -14.16 0.76
C GLY A 481 45.63 -15.44 1.15
N PRO A 482 46.55 -15.34 2.13
CA PRO A 482 47.28 -16.49 2.66
C PRO A 482 46.31 -17.60 3.09
N GLY A 483 46.56 -18.83 2.65
CA GLY A 483 45.76 -20.00 3.00
C GLY A 483 44.37 -20.09 2.34
N ILE A 484 43.97 -19.11 1.51
CA ILE A 484 42.67 -19.12 0.82
C ILE A 484 42.78 -19.73 -0.58
N ASN A 485 41.88 -20.65 -0.90
CA ASN A 485 41.70 -21.34 -2.17
C ASN A 485 40.20 -21.49 -2.48
N GLY A 486 39.85 -22.15 -3.60
CA GLY A 486 38.45 -22.27 -4.04
C GLY A 486 37.51 -23.02 -3.08
N SER A 487 38.02 -23.72 -2.07
CA SER A 487 37.22 -24.49 -1.10
C SER A 487 36.99 -23.78 0.24
N ASN A 488 37.66 -22.66 0.50
CA ASN A 488 37.56 -21.90 1.76
C ASN A 488 37.45 -20.38 1.56
N ASN A 489 37.00 -19.94 0.37
CA ASN A 489 37.00 -18.54 -0.03
C ASN A 489 35.70 -17.79 0.29
N ARG A 490 34.72 -18.37 0.98
CA ARG A 490 33.52 -17.67 1.44
C ARG A 490 33.52 -17.58 2.95
N VAL A 491 33.38 -16.37 3.47
CA VAL A 491 33.49 -16.07 4.90
C VAL A 491 32.37 -15.13 5.33
N ALA A 492 31.78 -15.40 6.49
CA ALA A 492 30.80 -14.57 7.16
C ALA A 492 31.48 -13.68 8.22
N PHE A 493 31.08 -12.42 8.27
CA PHE A 493 31.62 -11.41 9.17
C PHE A 493 30.50 -10.71 9.93
N GLN A 494 30.82 -10.34 11.17
CA GLN A 494 30.06 -9.39 11.96
C GLN A 494 30.73 -8.02 11.83
N GLN A 495 29.93 -6.97 11.67
CA GLN A 495 30.37 -5.60 11.59
C GLN A 495 29.67 -4.76 12.66
N THR A 496 30.43 -4.30 13.66
CA THR A 496 29.96 -3.24 14.55
C THR A 496 30.38 -1.90 13.99
N ALA A 497 29.52 -0.90 14.13
CA ALA A 497 29.75 0.43 13.60
C ALA A 497 31.04 1.08 14.12
N GLY A 498 31.89 1.56 13.21
CA GLY A 498 33.22 2.12 13.54
C GLY A 498 34.29 1.10 13.99
N ALA A 499 33.98 -0.19 14.03
CA ALA A 499 34.91 -1.25 14.41
C ALA A 499 35.43 -2.04 13.19
N THR A 500 36.51 -2.80 13.39
CA THR A 500 37.01 -3.71 12.34
C THR A 500 36.07 -4.92 12.23
N PRO A 501 35.70 -5.37 11.02
CA PRO A 501 34.92 -6.58 10.84
C PRO A 501 35.49 -7.79 11.60
N VAL A 502 34.64 -8.47 12.36
CA VAL A 502 34.98 -9.69 13.10
C VAL A 502 34.61 -10.90 12.25
N ARG A 503 35.59 -11.77 11.98
CA ARG A 503 35.36 -13.03 11.27
C ARG A 503 34.56 -13.99 12.15
N LEU A 504 33.42 -14.47 11.65
CA LEU A 504 32.58 -15.45 12.35
C LEU A 504 32.92 -16.88 11.95
N LEU A 505 32.75 -17.19 10.66
CA LEU A 505 32.87 -18.54 10.14
C LEU A 505 33.19 -18.51 8.63
N GLY A 506 34.01 -19.45 8.17
CA GLY A 506 34.43 -19.60 6.79
C GLY A 506 34.24 -21.02 6.27
N PHE A 507 34.04 -21.15 4.96
CA PHE A 507 34.17 -22.46 4.32
C PHE A 507 35.56 -23.02 4.64
N GLY A 508 35.69 -24.33 4.85
CA GLY A 508 36.94 -24.98 5.21
C GLY A 508 37.37 -24.82 6.67
N ASP A 509 36.62 -24.12 7.51
CA ASP A 509 36.93 -24.03 8.94
C ASP A 509 36.75 -25.37 9.65
N PRO A 510 37.59 -25.67 10.66
CA PRO A 510 37.33 -26.76 11.59
C PRO A 510 35.96 -26.59 12.24
N ALA A 511 35.21 -27.69 12.30
CA ALA A 511 33.86 -27.76 12.84
C ALA A 511 33.81 -28.72 14.04
N ASP A 512 34.85 -28.71 14.88
CA ASP A 512 35.00 -29.61 16.04
C ASP A 512 33.86 -29.49 17.04
N GLU A 513 33.28 -28.29 17.16
CA GLU A 513 32.10 -28.01 17.97
C GLU A 513 30.83 -28.72 17.47
N ILE A 514 30.79 -29.08 16.18
CA ILE A 514 29.70 -29.82 15.55
C ILE A 514 29.99 -31.33 15.60
N ALA A 515 31.21 -31.71 15.22
CA ALA A 515 31.78 -33.02 15.51
C ALA A 515 33.29 -32.98 15.40
N ALA A 516 33.96 -33.73 16.28
CA ALA A 516 35.41 -33.83 16.32
C ALA A 516 36.00 -34.20 14.94
N GLY A 517 36.95 -33.38 14.48
CA GLY A 517 37.66 -33.51 13.21
C GLY A 517 36.86 -33.15 11.97
N ALA A 518 35.61 -32.70 12.11
CA ALA A 518 34.80 -32.28 10.97
C ALA A 518 35.29 -30.94 10.40
N VAL A 519 34.97 -30.70 9.13
CA VAL A 519 35.32 -29.47 8.42
C VAL A 519 34.09 -28.92 7.74
N LEU A 520 33.82 -27.63 7.87
CA LEU A 520 32.71 -26.98 7.21
C LEU A 520 32.94 -26.95 5.69
N GLN A 521 32.02 -27.50 4.91
CA GLN A 521 32.11 -27.44 3.44
C GLN A 521 31.43 -26.18 2.90
N LYS A 522 30.21 -25.92 3.36
CA LYS A 522 29.42 -24.76 2.96
C LYS A 522 28.27 -24.50 3.95
N TRP A 523 27.72 -23.30 3.92
CA TRP A 523 26.37 -23.03 4.41
C TRP A 523 25.43 -22.74 3.24
N TYR A 524 24.17 -23.12 3.40
CA TYR A 524 23.10 -22.92 2.42
C TYR A 524 22.39 -21.59 2.65
N GLU A 525 22.04 -21.32 3.90
CA GLU A 525 21.33 -20.12 4.32
C GLU A 525 21.93 -19.59 5.62
N THR A 526 22.03 -18.27 5.68
CA THR A 526 22.43 -17.48 6.86
C THR A 526 21.26 -16.60 7.26
N THR A 527 20.95 -16.60 8.55
CA THR A 527 19.87 -15.83 9.13
C THR A 527 20.41 -15.06 10.33
N GLN A 528 20.21 -13.76 10.35
CA GLN A 528 20.47 -12.92 11.50
C GLN A 528 19.21 -12.82 12.35
N ASN A 529 19.35 -13.15 13.62
CA ASN A 529 18.32 -12.97 14.60
C ASN A 529 18.15 -11.48 14.91
N ARG A 530 16.89 -11.03 14.86
CA ARG A 530 16.52 -9.63 14.97
C ARG A 530 16.80 -9.02 16.35
N SER A 531 16.67 -9.79 17.44
CA SER A 531 16.58 -9.26 18.81
C SER A 531 17.86 -9.34 19.65
N PHE A 532 18.80 -10.23 19.34
CA PHE A 532 19.96 -10.51 20.21
C PHE A 532 21.31 -10.54 19.49
N GLY A 533 21.37 -10.17 18.20
CA GLY A 533 22.63 -10.20 17.44
C GLY A 533 23.12 -11.60 17.06
N ASP A 534 22.31 -12.63 17.32
CA ASP A 534 22.63 -14.02 17.02
C ASP A 534 22.51 -14.34 15.52
N PHE A 535 23.14 -15.44 15.11
CA PHE A 535 23.19 -15.90 13.73
C PHE A 535 22.87 -17.38 13.62
N GLY A 536 21.93 -17.72 12.74
CA GLY A 536 21.61 -19.07 12.32
C GLY A 536 22.31 -19.43 11.01
N PHE A 537 22.80 -20.67 10.92
CA PHE A 537 23.38 -21.24 9.72
C PHE A 537 22.77 -22.61 9.44
N SER A 538 22.27 -22.83 8.22
CA SER A 538 22.07 -24.19 7.70
C SER A 538 23.32 -24.61 6.93
N PHE A 539 23.88 -25.78 7.25
CA PHE A 539 25.22 -26.14 6.79
C PHE A 539 25.33 -27.52 6.15
N ALA A 540 26.44 -27.70 5.43
CA ALA A 540 26.98 -28.99 5.04
C ALA A 540 28.46 -29.10 5.43
N LEU A 541 28.85 -30.27 5.92
CA LEU A 541 30.21 -30.64 6.29
C LEU A 541 30.89 -31.40 5.15
N ARG A 542 32.21 -31.33 5.12
CA ARG A 542 33.02 -32.03 4.12
C ARG A 542 33.09 -33.51 4.46
N ARG A 543 32.71 -34.36 3.51
CA ARG A 543 32.82 -35.82 3.63
C ARG A 543 34.27 -36.28 3.79
N GLY A 544 34.51 -37.24 4.68
CA GLY A 544 35.82 -37.81 5.00
C GLY A 544 36.34 -37.37 6.38
N PRO A 545 36.77 -36.10 6.56
CA PRO A 545 37.25 -35.58 7.85
C PRO A 545 36.25 -35.81 8.99
N GLY A 546 36.74 -36.17 10.18
CA GLY A 546 35.88 -36.37 11.37
C GLY A 546 34.83 -37.47 11.23
N GLY A 547 35.01 -38.41 10.29
CA GLY A 547 34.03 -39.46 10.02
C GLY A 547 32.74 -38.96 9.35
N VAL A 548 32.78 -37.78 8.70
CA VAL A 548 31.62 -37.22 8.00
C VAL A 548 31.30 -38.07 6.75
N THR A 549 30.08 -38.56 6.64
CA THR A 549 29.54 -39.34 5.53
C THR A 549 28.36 -38.61 4.88
N ALA A 550 27.76 -39.19 3.84
CA ALA A 550 26.54 -38.67 3.23
C ALA A 550 25.29 -38.74 4.13
N THR A 551 25.38 -39.42 5.27
CA THR A 551 24.26 -39.66 6.20
C THR A 551 24.44 -38.92 7.51
N ASN A 552 25.35 -37.95 7.55
CA ASN A 552 25.55 -37.06 8.67
C ASN A 552 26.14 -35.73 8.19
N ASP A 553 26.07 -35.34 6.92
CA ASP A 553 26.80 -34.15 6.45
C ASP A 553 26.03 -32.85 6.63
N THR A 554 24.78 -32.88 7.09
CA THR A 554 23.93 -31.68 7.16
C THR A 554 23.42 -31.35 8.56
N GLY A 555 23.12 -30.08 8.83
CA GLY A 555 22.58 -29.62 10.11
C GLY A 555 22.32 -28.11 10.17
N VAL A 556 22.00 -27.64 11.38
CA VAL A 556 21.80 -26.22 11.69
C VAL A 556 22.62 -25.81 12.92
N LEU A 557 23.07 -24.55 12.95
CA LEU A 557 23.94 -24.01 14.00
C LEU A 557 23.50 -22.59 14.38
N HIS A 558 23.61 -22.25 15.67
CA HIS A 558 23.40 -20.89 16.17
C HIS A 558 24.65 -20.33 16.84
N ARG A 559 25.03 -19.11 16.48
CA ARG A 559 26.12 -18.38 17.14
C ARG A 559 25.63 -17.06 17.74
N ALA A 560 26.17 -16.72 18.90
CA ALA A 560 25.98 -15.45 19.57
C ALA A 560 26.65 -14.32 18.81
N GLU A 561 26.31 -13.10 19.19
CA GLU A 561 27.16 -11.94 18.93
C GLU A 561 28.61 -12.24 19.38
N GLY A 562 29.59 -11.94 18.52
CA GLY A 562 31.01 -12.24 18.75
C GLY A 562 31.41 -13.69 18.44
N GLY A 563 30.47 -14.54 18.03
CA GLY A 563 30.74 -15.84 17.43
C GLY A 563 30.79 -17.03 18.41
N ALA A 564 30.38 -16.88 19.67
CA ALA A 564 30.26 -18.02 20.59
C ALA A 564 29.11 -18.96 20.17
N LEU A 565 29.19 -20.26 20.47
CA LEU A 565 28.11 -21.20 20.19
C LEU A 565 26.97 -21.02 21.21
N LEU A 566 25.71 -21.00 20.76
CA LEU A 566 24.52 -20.81 21.62
C LEU A 566 23.67 -22.06 21.83
N THR A 567 23.89 -23.14 21.08
CA THR A 567 22.93 -24.26 21.01
C THR A 567 23.11 -25.30 22.12
N TYR A 568 21.99 -25.92 22.54
CA TYR A 568 21.94 -27.22 23.22
C TYR A 568 22.47 -28.34 22.31
N GLY A 569 23.79 -28.40 22.09
CA GLY A 569 24.47 -29.42 21.28
C GLY A 569 24.27 -29.29 19.76
N PRO A 570 24.96 -30.10 18.95
CA PRO A 570 24.88 -30.01 17.49
C PRO A 570 23.58 -30.60 16.96
N ILE A 571 22.74 -29.76 16.34
CA ILE A 571 21.56 -30.20 15.59
C ILE A 571 22.01 -30.64 14.21
N ARG A 572 22.22 -31.94 14.06
CA ARG A 572 22.85 -32.54 12.89
C ARG A 572 22.24 -33.88 12.55
N GLU A 573 22.28 -34.20 11.26
CA GLU A 573 21.94 -35.50 10.74
C GLU A 573 22.73 -36.62 11.46
N GLY A 574 22.03 -37.71 11.78
CA GLY A 574 22.56 -38.85 12.52
C GLY A 574 22.54 -38.69 14.04
N VAL A 575 22.22 -37.50 14.56
CA VAL A 575 22.05 -37.26 16.00
C VAL A 575 20.59 -37.48 16.37
N SER A 576 20.35 -38.30 17.40
CA SER A 576 19.04 -38.39 18.06
C SER A 576 18.78 -37.09 18.82
N ALA A 577 17.69 -36.40 18.49
CA ALA A 577 17.24 -35.29 19.30
C ALA A 577 16.45 -35.84 20.49
N ALA A 578 16.79 -35.40 21.70
CA ALA A 578 15.83 -35.42 22.79
C ALA A 578 14.77 -34.37 22.45
N LEU A 579 13.72 -34.76 21.74
CA LEU A 579 12.62 -33.83 21.45
C LEU A 579 11.79 -33.70 22.71
N ASP A 580 11.60 -32.46 23.14
CA ASP A 580 10.64 -32.17 24.20
C ASP A 580 9.24 -32.29 23.60
N ASP A 581 8.59 -33.43 23.85
CA ASP A 581 7.28 -33.76 23.33
C ASP A 581 6.25 -33.79 24.46
N GLU A 582 5.39 -32.76 24.53
CA GLU A 582 4.13 -32.88 25.28
C GLU A 582 3.20 -33.96 24.68
N HIS A 583 3.61 -34.57 23.55
CA HIS A 583 3.02 -35.76 22.91
C HIS A 583 3.39 -37.09 23.57
N GLY A 584 4.18 -37.08 24.65
CA GLY A 584 4.42 -38.25 25.48
C GLY A 584 5.63 -39.08 25.04
N GLY A 585 6.83 -38.61 25.38
CA GLY A 585 8.03 -39.40 25.65
C GLY A 585 8.46 -40.38 24.56
N VAL A 586 8.25 -40.08 23.27
CA VAL A 586 8.78 -40.95 22.20
C VAL A 586 10.18 -40.47 21.83
N ALA A 587 11.19 -41.30 22.08
CA ALA A 587 12.50 -41.12 21.48
C ALA A 587 12.35 -41.02 19.95
N VAL A 588 12.51 -39.81 19.41
CA VAL A 588 12.35 -39.59 17.98
C VAL A 588 13.55 -40.17 17.25
N ALA A 589 13.29 -40.79 16.09
CA ALA A 589 14.32 -41.31 15.21
C ALA A 589 15.40 -40.23 14.96
N PRO A 590 16.68 -40.62 14.80
CA PRO A 590 17.74 -39.67 14.48
C PRO A 590 17.39 -38.80 13.27
N PHE A 591 17.89 -37.57 13.23
CA PHE A 591 17.69 -36.74 12.06
C PHE A 591 18.30 -37.40 10.81
N GLY A 592 17.54 -37.37 9.72
CA GLY A 592 18.05 -37.56 8.37
C GLY A 592 18.55 -36.22 7.79
N GLN A 593 18.69 -36.17 6.47
CA GLN A 593 19.18 -34.99 5.78
C GLN A 593 18.36 -33.74 6.10
N PHE A 594 19.05 -32.63 6.38
CA PHE A 594 18.41 -31.32 6.57
C PHE A 594 18.11 -30.67 5.23
N LEU A 595 16.96 -30.00 5.14
CA LEU A 595 16.68 -29.17 3.97
C LEU A 595 17.55 -27.90 4.03
N PRO A 596 17.98 -27.37 2.87
CA PRO A 596 18.96 -26.29 2.79
C PRO A 596 18.34 -24.92 3.06
N ARG A 597 17.66 -24.77 4.20
CA ARG A 597 16.93 -23.56 4.59
C ARG A 597 16.76 -23.48 6.12
N LEU A 598 16.64 -22.26 6.62
CA LEU A 598 16.51 -21.92 8.03
C LEU A 598 15.69 -20.63 8.17
N ALA A 599 14.85 -20.52 9.19
CA ALA A 599 14.20 -19.27 9.58
C ALA A 599 14.54 -18.94 11.03
N SER A 600 14.95 -17.71 11.31
CA SER A 600 15.32 -17.28 12.67
C SER A 600 14.65 -15.96 13.04
N VAL A 601 13.91 -15.95 14.14
CA VAL A 601 13.26 -14.75 14.71
C VAL A 601 13.32 -14.85 16.24
N THR A 602 13.53 -13.70 16.89
CA THR A 602 13.64 -13.50 18.35
C THR A 602 14.66 -14.36 19.07
N ASP A 603 14.34 -15.57 19.52
CA ASP A 603 15.23 -16.51 20.23
C ASP A 603 15.07 -17.93 19.72
N SER A 604 14.36 -18.10 18.59
CA SER A 604 14.02 -19.39 18.01
C SER A 604 14.43 -19.49 16.55
N SER A 605 14.57 -20.72 16.08
CA SER A 605 14.70 -21.01 14.67
C SER A 605 13.97 -22.25 14.26
N ASP A 606 13.38 -22.17 13.08
CA ASP A 606 12.59 -23.22 12.47
C ASP A 606 13.32 -23.77 11.24
N PHE A 607 13.31 -25.10 11.13
CA PHE A 607 13.96 -25.81 10.05
C PHE A 607 13.19 -27.09 9.70
N SER A 608 13.33 -27.53 8.45
CA SER A 608 12.84 -28.83 8.01
C SER A 608 13.97 -29.83 7.89
N ALA A 609 13.73 -31.05 8.36
CA ALA A 609 14.66 -32.17 8.20
C ALA A 609 13.92 -33.47 7.87
N PHE A 610 14.62 -34.39 7.24
CA PHE A 610 14.20 -35.79 7.23
C PHE A 610 14.46 -36.43 8.60
N LEU A 611 13.83 -37.57 8.84
CA LEU A 611 14.04 -38.45 9.99
C LEU A 611 14.48 -39.83 9.48
N GLN A 612 15.34 -40.51 10.23
CA GLN A 612 15.71 -41.91 9.97
C GLN A 612 14.59 -42.86 10.43
N SER A 613 13.39 -42.67 9.88
CA SER A 613 12.18 -43.45 10.16
C SER A 613 11.54 -43.95 8.87
N ASP A 614 10.40 -44.64 8.99
CA ASP A 614 9.62 -45.11 7.83
C ASP A 614 9.29 -43.97 6.85
N ALA A 615 9.30 -44.28 5.56
CA ALA A 615 9.12 -43.30 4.48
C ALA A 615 7.80 -42.51 4.58
N ALA A 616 6.78 -43.05 5.24
CA ALA A 616 5.52 -42.36 5.48
C ALA A 616 5.62 -41.20 6.49
N THR A 617 6.63 -41.22 7.37
CA THR A 617 6.77 -40.29 8.51
C THR A 617 8.16 -39.69 8.62
N ASN A 618 8.97 -39.83 7.57
CA ASN A 618 10.40 -39.51 7.55
C ASN A 618 10.73 -38.02 7.34
N GLN A 619 9.80 -37.10 7.54
CA GLN A 619 10.06 -35.67 7.37
C GLN A 619 9.29 -34.88 8.42
N GLY A 620 9.86 -33.77 8.90
CA GLY A 620 9.19 -32.88 9.83
C GLY A 620 9.66 -31.43 9.72
N VAL A 621 8.87 -30.55 10.32
CA VAL A 621 9.26 -29.18 10.67
C VAL A 621 9.57 -29.17 12.16
N PHE A 622 10.68 -28.53 12.51
CA PHE A 622 11.20 -28.50 13.87
C PHE A 622 11.48 -27.05 14.27
N ARG A 623 11.34 -26.78 15.56
CA ARG A 623 11.80 -25.56 16.20
C ARG A 623 12.93 -25.86 17.16
N VAL A 624 13.90 -24.97 17.24
CA VAL A 624 14.85 -24.89 18.35
C VAL A 624 14.82 -23.47 18.94
N ALA A 625 14.85 -23.34 20.25
CA ALA A 625 15.09 -22.08 20.95
C ALA A 625 16.49 -22.08 21.57
N ILE A 626 17.05 -20.91 21.84
CA ILE A 626 18.38 -20.78 22.49
C ILE A 626 18.39 -21.48 23.87
N THR A 627 17.25 -21.51 24.56
CA THR A 627 17.11 -21.97 25.95
C THR A 627 16.48 -23.37 26.11
N TYR A 628 16.06 -24.04 25.02
CA TYR A 628 15.36 -25.33 25.10
C TYR A 628 15.77 -26.31 24.00
N GLN A 629 15.49 -27.60 24.23
CA GLN A 629 15.74 -28.67 23.26
C GLN A 629 14.93 -28.47 21.97
N PRO A 630 15.38 -29.02 20.83
CA PRO A 630 14.59 -29.04 19.61
C PRO A 630 13.22 -29.70 19.84
N ARG A 631 12.18 -29.22 19.16
CA ARG A 631 10.81 -29.77 19.22
C ARG A 631 10.28 -30.01 17.80
N ILE A 632 9.42 -31.01 17.64
CA ILE A 632 8.70 -31.24 16.39
C ILE A 632 7.43 -30.39 16.36
N VAL A 633 7.21 -29.68 15.26
CA VAL A 633 6.03 -28.83 15.03
C VAL A 633 5.00 -29.57 14.19
N ALA A 634 5.47 -30.31 13.19
CA ALA A 634 4.62 -31.08 12.30
C ALA A 634 5.41 -32.22 11.68
N ARG A 635 4.77 -33.37 11.45
CA ARG A 635 5.37 -34.55 10.84
C ARG A 635 4.61 -35.00 9.60
N ARG A 636 5.36 -35.50 8.62
CA ARG A 636 4.78 -36.20 7.48
C ARG A 636 3.90 -37.36 7.96
N GLY A 637 2.75 -37.50 7.33
CA GLY A 637 1.76 -38.54 7.67
C GLY A 637 0.76 -38.13 8.74
N GLU A 638 1.00 -37.05 9.50
CA GLU A 638 -0.01 -36.50 10.41
C GLU A 638 -1.23 -36.00 9.64
N VAL A 639 -2.40 -36.13 10.27
CA VAL A 639 -3.66 -35.65 9.73
C VAL A 639 -3.61 -34.13 9.71
N ALA A 640 -3.88 -33.54 8.55
CA ALA A 640 -4.05 -32.10 8.43
C ALA A 640 -5.33 -31.68 9.14
N ASP A 641 -5.24 -30.64 9.97
CA ASP A 641 -6.37 -30.06 10.71
C ASP A 641 -7.33 -29.27 9.78
N ASP A 642 -7.86 -29.96 8.76
CA ASP A 642 -8.72 -29.39 7.72
C ASP A 642 -10.09 -30.08 7.63
N GLY A 643 -10.37 -31.00 8.55
CA GLY A 643 -11.60 -31.80 8.61
C GLY A 643 -11.77 -32.82 7.47
N SER A 644 -10.86 -32.90 6.51
CA SER A 644 -10.97 -33.79 5.34
C SER A 644 -10.32 -35.15 5.53
N GLY A 645 -9.50 -35.32 6.57
CA GLY A 645 -8.68 -36.52 6.77
C GLY A 645 -7.47 -36.61 5.83
N ALA A 646 -7.15 -35.54 5.11
CA ALA A 646 -5.90 -35.42 4.37
C ALA A 646 -4.69 -35.51 5.32
N THR A 647 -3.53 -35.89 4.81
CA THR A 647 -2.28 -35.96 5.58
C THR A 647 -1.21 -35.05 5.02
N LEU A 648 -0.33 -34.58 5.91
CA LEU A 648 0.86 -33.81 5.55
C LEU A 648 1.82 -34.69 4.73
N SER A 649 2.13 -34.27 3.51
CA SER A 649 2.93 -35.08 2.57
C SER A 649 4.36 -34.58 2.39
N SER A 650 4.56 -33.27 2.36
CA SER A 650 5.90 -32.65 2.27
C SER A 650 5.89 -31.20 2.73
N PHE A 651 6.99 -30.72 3.30
CA PHE A 651 7.14 -29.33 3.73
C PHE A 651 7.87 -28.49 2.69
N LEU A 652 7.22 -27.43 2.20
CA LEU A 652 7.68 -26.62 1.07
C LEU A 652 8.48 -25.39 1.52
N ALA A 653 8.11 -24.79 2.64
CA ALA A 653 8.76 -23.63 3.24
C ALA A 653 8.33 -23.47 4.71
N GLU A 654 9.15 -22.84 5.51
CA GLU A 654 8.91 -22.56 6.92
C GLU A 654 9.41 -21.17 7.28
N ASN A 655 8.79 -20.61 8.31
CA ASN A 655 9.04 -19.29 8.82
C ASN A 655 8.81 -19.28 10.33
N SER A 656 9.49 -18.37 11.02
CA SER A 656 9.43 -18.23 12.47
C SER A 656 8.83 -16.87 12.84
N ALA A 657 7.94 -16.85 13.83
CA ALA A 657 7.35 -15.65 14.39
C ALA A 657 7.03 -15.84 15.86
N ASP A 658 7.93 -15.37 16.73
CA ASP A 658 7.78 -15.27 18.18
C ASP A 658 6.93 -16.39 18.79
N TRP A 659 7.57 -17.56 18.91
CA TRP A 659 6.96 -18.81 19.40
C TRP A 659 5.90 -19.44 18.48
N ARG A 660 5.82 -19.03 17.22
CA ARG A 660 5.01 -19.69 16.18
C ARG A 660 5.82 -19.97 14.93
N THR A 661 5.58 -21.13 14.35
CA THR A 661 6.14 -21.62 13.10
C THR A 661 4.99 -21.57 12.13
N VAL A 662 5.18 -20.82 11.06
CA VAL A 662 4.26 -20.85 9.93
C VAL A 662 4.93 -21.58 8.80
N PHE A 663 4.26 -22.57 8.25
CA PHE A 663 4.83 -23.38 7.19
C PHE A 663 3.81 -23.69 6.09
N ARG A 664 4.35 -23.94 4.90
CA ARG A 664 3.60 -24.34 3.72
C ARG A 664 3.83 -25.82 3.48
N ALA A 665 2.76 -26.59 3.32
CA ALA A 665 2.84 -28.02 3.13
C ALA A 665 2.03 -28.49 1.92
N SER A 666 2.50 -29.56 1.28
CA SER A 666 1.71 -30.35 0.35
C SER A 666 0.89 -31.38 1.11
N LEU A 667 -0.31 -31.67 0.63
CA LEU A 667 -1.23 -32.64 1.22
C LEU A 667 -1.34 -33.88 0.34
N ALA A 668 -1.68 -35.01 0.96
CA ALA A 668 -1.99 -36.28 0.29
C ALA A 668 -3.17 -36.99 0.97
N GLY A 669 -3.59 -38.12 0.40
CA GLY A 669 -4.69 -38.93 0.92
C GLY A 669 -5.99 -38.77 0.13
N THR A 670 -7.06 -39.35 0.65
CA THR A 670 -8.38 -39.38 0.00
C THR A 670 -8.93 -37.96 -0.17
N GLY A 671 -9.47 -37.65 -1.35
CA GLY A 671 -10.03 -36.33 -1.65
C GLY A 671 -9.00 -35.24 -1.99
N VAL A 672 -7.70 -35.53 -1.90
CA VAL A 672 -6.64 -34.60 -2.29
C VAL A 672 -6.30 -34.75 -3.77
N ASN A 673 -6.25 -33.63 -4.50
CA ASN A 673 -5.91 -33.54 -5.91
C ASN A 673 -5.16 -32.22 -6.21
N SER A 674 -4.77 -32.00 -7.46
CA SER A 674 -3.98 -30.83 -7.87
C SER A 674 -4.65 -29.47 -7.64
N ARG A 675 -5.94 -29.42 -7.26
CA ARG A 675 -6.68 -28.19 -6.93
C ARG A 675 -6.73 -27.88 -5.43
N ASN A 676 -6.37 -28.82 -4.54
CA ASN A 676 -6.46 -28.64 -3.09
C ASN A 676 -5.30 -29.27 -2.29
N ASN A 677 -4.21 -29.64 -2.97
CA ASN A 677 -3.06 -30.35 -2.42
C ASN A 677 -2.03 -29.47 -1.70
N GLU A 678 -2.41 -28.28 -1.25
CA GLU A 678 -1.47 -27.33 -0.64
C GLU A 678 -2.18 -26.47 0.39
N ALA A 679 -1.51 -26.17 1.51
CA ALA A 679 -2.03 -25.34 2.57
C ALA A 679 -0.91 -24.60 3.35
N LEU A 680 -1.29 -23.53 4.02
CA LEU A 680 -0.50 -22.89 5.07
C LEU A 680 -0.98 -23.38 6.44
N PHE A 681 -0.04 -23.64 7.33
CA PHE A 681 -0.28 -24.13 8.69
C PHE A 681 0.49 -23.30 9.72
N SER A 682 0.02 -23.30 10.96
CA SER A 682 0.74 -22.76 12.12
C SER A 682 0.46 -23.59 13.36
N ASP A 683 1.45 -23.71 14.23
CA ASP A 683 1.27 -24.14 15.62
C ASP A 683 0.63 -23.01 16.46
N ARG A 684 -0.66 -22.77 16.26
CA ARG A 684 -1.41 -21.82 17.11
C ARG A 684 -1.72 -22.43 18.48
N GLY A 685 -1.15 -21.90 19.55
CA GLY A 685 -1.67 -22.06 20.92
C GLY A 685 -0.93 -23.07 21.79
N THR A 686 -1.55 -23.42 22.92
CA THR A 686 -0.99 -24.28 23.98
C THR A 686 -1.04 -25.78 23.66
N GLU A 687 -1.59 -26.15 22.51
CA GLU A 687 -1.75 -27.55 22.09
C GLU A 687 -0.59 -28.03 21.20
N TRP A 688 0.28 -27.12 20.74
CA TRP A 688 1.55 -27.42 20.04
C TRP A 688 1.43 -28.35 18.82
N VAL A 689 0.29 -28.32 18.12
CA VAL A 689 0.01 -29.09 16.89
C VAL A 689 -0.23 -28.13 15.72
N ALA A 690 0.07 -28.58 14.50
CA ALA A 690 -0.17 -27.80 13.29
C ALA A 690 -1.66 -27.61 12.97
N HIS A 691 -2.14 -26.38 13.03
CA HIS A 691 -3.50 -25.98 12.64
C HIS A 691 -3.54 -25.40 11.23
N LEU A 692 -4.60 -25.72 10.48
CA LEU A 692 -4.83 -25.15 9.16
C LEU A 692 -5.10 -23.65 9.27
N LEU A 693 -4.45 -22.88 8.40
CA LEU A 693 -4.71 -21.45 8.25
C LEU A 693 -5.54 -21.17 7.00
N VAL A 694 -5.03 -21.60 5.85
CA VAL A 694 -5.68 -21.44 4.54
C VAL A 694 -5.30 -22.59 3.64
N ARG A 695 -6.25 -23.02 2.78
CA ARG A 695 -6.05 -24.15 1.86
C ARG A 695 -6.28 -23.74 0.42
N LYS A 696 -5.49 -24.32 -0.48
CA LYS A 696 -5.74 -24.25 -1.92
C LYS A 696 -7.13 -24.84 -2.23
N GLY A 697 -7.89 -24.18 -3.10
CA GLY A 697 -9.28 -24.53 -3.39
C GLY A 697 -10.31 -23.86 -2.48
N GLN A 698 -9.89 -23.20 -1.39
CA GLN A 698 -10.78 -22.35 -0.58
C GLN A 698 -11.16 -21.09 -1.35
N GLU A 699 -12.43 -20.69 -1.22
CA GLU A 699 -12.95 -19.41 -1.72
C GLU A 699 -12.63 -18.30 -0.69
N PRO A 700 -11.91 -17.23 -1.08
CA PRO A 700 -11.57 -16.15 -0.15
C PRO A 700 -12.77 -15.25 0.17
N ASP A 701 -13.70 -15.08 -0.78
CA ASP A 701 -14.93 -14.31 -0.63
C ASP A 701 -16.08 -14.96 -1.42
N PRO A 702 -16.74 -15.98 -0.85
CA PRO A 702 -17.87 -16.67 -1.49
C PRO A 702 -19.05 -15.75 -1.83
N SER A 703 -19.17 -14.63 -1.12
CA SER A 703 -20.30 -13.71 -1.25
C SER A 703 -20.12 -12.70 -2.38
N GLY A 704 -18.92 -12.12 -2.50
CA GLY A 704 -18.59 -11.15 -3.54
C GLY A 704 -18.07 -11.78 -4.82
N GLU A 705 -17.36 -12.92 -4.73
CA GLU A 705 -16.71 -13.55 -5.89
C GLU A 705 -16.92 -15.08 -5.91
N PRO A 706 -18.17 -15.55 -6.01
CA PRO A 706 -18.48 -16.97 -5.96
C PRO A 706 -17.74 -17.76 -7.05
N GLY A 707 -17.09 -18.85 -6.65
CA GLY A 707 -16.30 -19.70 -7.53
C GLY A 707 -14.86 -19.23 -7.81
N VAL A 708 -14.40 -18.13 -7.21
CA VAL A 708 -12.99 -17.76 -7.20
C VAL A 708 -12.29 -18.48 -6.05
N VAL A 709 -11.21 -19.22 -6.33
CA VAL A 709 -10.49 -20.02 -5.33
C VAL A 709 -8.99 -19.75 -5.35
N PHE A 710 -8.32 -20.01 -4.23
CA PHE A 710 -6.86 -20.05 -4.19
C PHE A 710 -6.32 -21.20 -5.06
N SER A 711 -5.45 -20.89 -6.01
CA SER A 711 -4.85 -21.88 -6.92
C SER A 711 -3.39 -22.19 -6.60
N ARG A 712 -2.69 -21.29 -5.89
CA ARG A 712 -1.32 -21.48 -5.42
C ARG A 712 -0.93 -20.42 -4.39
N PHE A 713 -0.26 -20.79 -3.31
CA PHE A 713 0.39 -19.80 -2.44
C PHE A 713 1.75 -19.43 -3.03
N LEU A 714 2.04 -18.13 -3.13
CA LEU A 714 3.30 -17.62 -3.67
C LEU A 714 4.25 -17.21 -2.56
N GLN A 715 3.76 -16.43 -1.60
CA GLN A 715 4.58 -15.84 -0.54
C GLN A 715 3.77 -15.72 0.76
N PHE A 716 4.42 -15.79 1.93
CA PHE A 716 3.76 -15.63 3.23
C PHE A 716 4.69 -15.08 4.32
N TRP A 717 4.09 -14.29 5.22
CA TRP A 717 4.75 -13.65 6.36
C TRP A 717 3.84 -13.70 7.59
N PRO A 718 4.26 -14.38 8.66
CA PRO A 718 3.62 -14.23 9.96
C PRO A 718 3.92 -12.88 10.61
N VAL A 719 2.99 -12.41 11.45
CA VAL A 719 3.14 -11.21 12.26
C VAL A 719 3.15 -11.61 13.74
N THR A 720 4.25 -11.37 14.45
CA THR A 720 4.62 -11.97 15.74
C THR A 720 3.67 -11.67 16.88
N THR A 721 3.06 -10.49 16.93
CA THR A 721 2.15 -10.10 18.03
C THR A 721 0.69 -10.50 17.80
N SER A 722 0.39 -11.23 16.73
CA SER A 722 -0.99 -11.54 16.32
C SER A 722 -1.11 -12.88 15.62
N SER A 723 -2.25 -13.56 15.70
CA SER A 723 -2.56 -14.75 14.91
C SER A 723 -2.62 -14.50 13.39
N ARG A 724 -2.29 -13.28 12.95
CA ARG A 724 -2.38 -12.80 11.56
C ARG A 724 -1.23 -13.25 10.68
N ILE A 725 -1.55 -13.45 9.42
CA ILE A 725 -0.60 -13.82 8.37
C ILE A 725 -0.92 -13.01 7.12
N VAL A 726 0.11 -12.36 6.57
CA VAL A 726 0.05 -11.75 5.25
C VAL A 726 0.51 -12.79 4.24
N PHE A 727 -0.24 -13.00 3.15
CA PHE A 727 0.17 -13.93 2.11
C PHE A 727 -0.27 -13.48 0.72
N LEU A 728 0.56 -13.79 -0.28
CA LEU A 728 0.30 -13.57 -1.69
C LEU A 728 -0.12 -14.90 -2.32
N ALA A 729 -1.26 -14.92 -3.00
CA ALA A 729 -1.79 -16.12 -3.64
C ALA A 729 -2.18 -15.86 -5.10
N LYS A 730 -2.01 -16.90 -5.92
CA LYS A 730 -2.70 -16.98 -7.22
C LYS A 730 -4.14 -17.42 -7.01
N LEU A 731 -5.01 -16.90 -7.86
CA LEU A 731 -6.44 -17.19 -7.92
C LEU A 731 -6.75 -17.97 -9.19
N SER A 732 -7.88 -18.66 -9.19
CA SER A 732 -8.48 -19.26 -10.39
C SER A 732 -9.98 -19.34 -10.22
N GLY A 733 -10.72 -19.57 -11.30
CA GLY A 733 -12.17 -19.69 -11.26
C GLY A 733 -12.86 -18.66 -12.14
N ARG A 734 -14.14 -18.39 -11.87
CA ARG A 734 -14.97 -17.53 -12.70
C ARG A 734 -14.42 -16.09 -12.72
N GLY A 735 -14.24 -15.52 -13.92
CA GLY A 735 -13.77 -14.14 -14.07
C GLY A 735 -12.27 -13.92 -13.80
N VAL A 736 -11.52 -14.97 -13.44
CA VAL A 736 -10.07 -14.89 -13.22
C VAL A 736 -9.31 -15.14 -14.53
N ASN A 737 -8.38 -14.25 -14.86
CA ASN A 737 -7.49 -14.29 -16.02
C ASN A 737 -6.11 -13.73 -15.65
N ALA A 738 -5.15 -13.76 -16.58
CA ALA A 738 -3.76 -13.37 -16.33
C ALA A 738 -3.54 -11.90 -15.87
N SER A 739 -4.55 -11.04 -15.96
CA SER A 739 -4.49 -9.65 -15.48
C SER A 739 -5.07 -9.43 -14.08
N ASN A 740 -5.69 -10.46 -13.48
CA ASN A 740 -6.32 -10.38 -12.16
C ASN A 740 -6.21 -11.67 -11.32
N ASP A 741 -5.21 -12.51 -11.61
CA ASP A 741 -5.03 -13.83 -11.01
C ASP A 741 -4.13 -13.81 -9.78
N CYS A 742 -3.72 -12.65 -9.26
CA CYS A 742 -2.87 -12.54 -8.08
C CYS A 742 -3.45 -11.55 -7.07
N ALA A 743 -3.45 -11.92 -5.79
CA ALA A 743 -3.96 -11.07 -4.72
C ALA A 743 -3.22 -11.30 -3.39
N LEU A 744 -3.01 -10.20 -2.68
CA LEU A 744 -2.45 -10.12 -1.35
C LEU A 744 -3.59 -10.15 -0.33
N TYR A 745 -3.49 -11.06 0.62
CA TYR A 745 -4.48 -11.25 1.69
C TYR A 745 -3.84 -11.12 3.06
N LEU A 746 -4.67 -10.72 4.02
CA LEU A 746 -4.42 -10.81 5.44
C LEU A 746 -5.42 -11.81 6.02
N LEU A 747 -4.92 -12.91 6.58
CA LEU A 747 -5.70 -13.74 7.49
C LEU A 747 -5.78 -13.03 8.83
N GLN A 748 -6.99 -12.77 9.31
CA GLN A 748 -7.24 -12.01 10.54
C GLN A 748 -7.31 -12.93 11.77
N GLU A 749 -7.35 -12.33 12.97
CA GLU A 749 -7.39 -13.05 14.25
C GLU A 749 -8.61 -13.98 14.36
N ASP A 750 -9.72 -13.55 13.75
CA ASP A 750 -11.01 -14.25 13.71
C ASP A 750 -11.11 -15.25 12.53
N ASN A 751 -9.98 -15.55 11.88
CA ASN A 751 -9.86 -16.41 10.70
C ASN A 751 -10.58 -15.90 9.44
N THR A 752 -11.09 -14.67 9.44
CA THR A 752 -11.62 -14.06 8.22
C THR A 752 -10.48 -13.58 7.32
N LEU A 753 -10.74 -13.52 6.01
CA LEU A 753 -9.79 -13.07 5.02
C LEU A 753 -10.09 -11.63 4.61
N LEU A 754 -9.11 -10.75 4.77
CA LEU A 754 -9.15 -9.40 4.23
C LEU A 754 -8.28 -9.34 2.96
N ARG A 755 -8.87 -8.98 1.84
CA ARG A 755 -8.13 -8.71 0.60
C ARG A 755 -7.47 -7.34 0.71
N LEU A 756 -6.14 -7.32 0.80
CA LEU A 756 -5.37 -6.08 0.91
C LEU A 756 -5.20 -5.42 -0.47
N LEU A 757 -4.83 -6.20 -1.48
CA LEU A 757 -4.62 -5.70 -2.83
C LEU A 757 -4.78 -6.83 -3.84
N ARG A 758 -5.33 -6.56 -5.03
CA ARG A 758 -5.48 -7.56 -6.09
C ARG A 758 -5.18 -6.96 -7.44
N GLU A 759 -4.49 -7.73 -8.28
CA GLU A 759 -4.27 -7.38 -9.69
C GLU A 759 -5.62 -7.22 -10.42
N GLY A 760 -5.75 -6.21 -11.28
CA GLY A 760 -6.97 -5.93 -12.04
C GLY A 760 -8.04 -5.12 -11.29
N ASP A 761 -7.95 -5.02 -9.97
CA ASP A 761 -8.76 -4.10 -9.17
C ASP A 761 -8.27 -2.65 -9.37
N TYR A 762 -9.15 -1.68 -9.16
CA TYR A 762 -8.74 -0.27 -9.16
C TYR A 762 -7.78 -0.01 -8.01
N ALA A 763 -6.71 0.72 -8.31
CA ALA A 763 -5.65 1.00 -7.36
C ALA A 763 -6.13 2.05 -6.34
N PRO A 764 -6.18 1.75 -5.03
CA PRO A 764 -6.63 2.69 -3.99
C PRO A 764 -5.93 4.05 -4.08
N GLY A 765 -6.59 5.18 -3.83
CA GLY A 765 -5.92 6.49 -3.88
C GLY A 765 -5.35 6.87 -5.25
N CYS A 766 -5.67 6.08 -6.29
CA CYS A 766 -5.52 6.43 -7.68
C CYS A 766 -6.93 6.48 -8.27
N ASP A 767 -7.19 7.44 -9.13
CA ASP A 767 -8.51 7.64 -9.75
C ASP A 767 -8.98 6.40 -10.55
N CYS A 768 -8.40 6.17 -11.72
CA CYS A 768 -8.77 5.06 -12.62
C CYS A 768 -7.72 3.98 -12.95
N PRO A 769 -6.42 4.10 -12.58
CA PRO A 769 -5.49 2.99 -12.80
C PRO A 769 -5.93 1.72 -12.07
N LYS A 770 -5.63 0.59 -12.67
CA LYS A 770 -5.77 -0.71 -12.01
C LYS A 770 -4.42 -1.22 -11.54
N VAL A 771 -4.42 -1.98 -10.45
CA VAL A 771 -3.24 -2.73 -10.02
C VAL A 771 -2.83 -3.66 -11.16
N GLY A 772 -1.58 -3.50 -11.63
CA GLY A 772 -0.99 -4.35 -12.65
C GLY A 772 -0.42 -5.60 -12.01
N VAL A 773 0.91 -5.67 -11.91
CA VAL A 773 1.63 -6.79 -11.31
C VAL A 773 2.05 -6.43 -9.89
N ILE A 774 1.78 -7.30 -8.92
CA ILE A 774 2.37 -7.22 -7.57
C ILE A 774 3.82 -7.72 -7.66
N GLN A 775 4.77 -6.78 -7.68
CA GLN A 775 6.17 -7.07 -8.02
C GLN A 775 7.02 -7.49 -6.83
N ARG A 776 6.87 -6.78 -5.70
CA ARG A 776 7.66 -6.98 -4.49
C ARG A 776 6.81 -6.74 -3.26
N LEU A 777 7.14 -7.46 -2.21
CA LEU A 777 6.48 -7.40 -0.92
C LEU A 777 7.55 -7.44 0.17
N ALA A 778 7.33 -6.63 1.18
CA ALA A 778 8.07 -6.69 2.42
C ALA A 778 7.08 -6.54 3.57
N VAL A 779 7.28 -7.32 4.62
CA VAL A 779 6.46 -7.26 5.82
C VAL A 779 7.43 -7.16 6.98
N ASP A 780 7.16 -6.33 7.96
CA ASP A 780 7.80 -6.33 9.25
C ASP A 780 7.02 -7.31 10.14
N PRO A 781 7.67 -8.34 10.69
CA PRO A 781 6.98 -9.33 11.49
C PRO A 781 6.55 -8.77 12.86
N VAL A 782 7.19 -7.73 13.41
CA VAL A 782 6.92 -7.28 14.78
C VAL A 782 5.60 -6.53 14.89
N ASN A 783 5.44 -5.47 14.11
CA ASN A 783 4.26 -4.61 14.16
C ASN A 783 3.39 -4.74 12.90
N GLY A 784 3.72 -5.69 12.00
CA GLY A 784 2.95 -5.96 10.80
C GLY A 784 2.95 -4.83 9.78
N HIS A 785 3.91 -3.88 9.84
CA HIS A 785 4.08 -2.89 8.78
C HIS A 785 4.42 -3.61 7.49
N TYR A 786 3.81 -3.25 6.38
CA TYR A 786 4.11 -3.90 5.11
C TYR A 786 4.19 -2.89 3.98
N ALA A 787 4.98 -3.25 2.96
CA ALA A 787 5.15 -2.49 1.74
C ALA A 787 4.88 -3.37 0.52
N VAL A 788 4.18 -2.80 -0.46
CA VAL A 788 3.86 -3.47 -1.72
C VAL A 788 4.35 -2.59 -2.87
N LEU A 789 5.15 -3.15 -3.77
CA LEU A 789 5.49 -2.50 -5.04
C LEU A 789 4.62 -3.09 -6.14
N THR A 790 3.86 -2.26 -6.84
CA THR A 790 3.05 -2.71 -7.98
C THR A 790 3.35 -1.92 -9.24
N THR A 791 3.16 -2.57 -10.39
CA THR A 791 2.88 -1.80 -11.60
C THR A 791 1.42 -1.36 -11.62
N LEU A 792 1.10 -0.34 -12.41
CA LEU A 792 -0.27 0.10 -12.68
C LEU A 792 -0.57 -0.02 -14.16
N THR A 793 -1.79 -0.44 -14.49
CA THR A 793 -2.35 -0.40 -15.84
C THR A 793 -3.31 0.78 -15.97
N GLY A 794 -3.55 1.27 -17.19
CA GLY A 794 -4.38 2.47 -17.42
C GLY A 794 -3.67 3.81 -17.20
N SER A 795 -2.41 3.81 -16.71
CA SER A 795 -1.59 5.02 -16.57
C SER A 795 -0.17 4.79 -17.10
N ALA A 796 0.04 5.04 -18.40
CA ALA A 796 1.32 4.74 -19.07
C ALA A 796 2.52 5.53 -18.51
N SER A 797 2.30 6.76 -18.05
CA SER A 797 3.36 7.67 -17.57
C SER A 797 3.58 7.63 -16.05
N ALA A 798 2.74 6.92 -15.30
CA ALA A 798 2.83 6.76 -13.84
C ALA A 798 2.43 5.32 -13.46
N ASN A 799 3.14 4.36 -14.06
CA ASN A 799 2.81 2.94 -14.06
C ASN A 799 3.48 2.12 -12.92
N LEU A 800 3.97 2.78 -11.88
CA LEU A 800 4.63 2.15 -10.73
C LEU A 800 4.17 2.85 -9.47
N ALA A 801 3.77 2.07 -8.46
CA ALA A 801 3.25 2.55 -7.19
C ALA A 801 3.84 1.78 -6.01
N LEU A 802 4.22 2.51 -4.96
CA LEU A 802 4.59 1.97 -3.66
C LEU A 802 3.42 2.19 -2.71
N TRP A 803 3.04 1.11 -2.05
CA TRP A 803 1.98 1.09 -1.07
C TRP A 803 2.54 0.69 0.28
N THR A 804 2.01 1.26 1.37
CA THR A 804 2.30 0.75 2.71
C THR A 804 1.02 0.54 3.50
N GLY A 805 1.09 -0.31 4.51
CA GLY A 805 0.00 -0.51 5.44
C GLY A 805 0.49 -1.15 6.73
N ARG A 806 -0.42 -1.40 7.66
CA ARG A 806 -0.11 -2.04 8.93
C ARG A 806 -1.13 -3.13 9.24
N ALA A 807 -0.69 -4.38 9.16
CA ALA A 807 -1.52 -5.56 9.39
C ALA A 807 -2.07 -5.62 10.82
N THR A 808 -1.40 -4.99 11.81
CA THR A 808 -1.87 -4.93 13.20
C THR A 808 -2.73 -3.70 13.52
N ALA A 809 -3.03 -2.82 12.55
CA ALA A 809 -3.85 -1.64 12.81
C ALA A 809 -5.25 -2.05 13.27
N GLY A 810 -5.89 -1.22 14.11
CA GLY A 810 -7.30 -1.40 14.42
C GLY A 810 -7.65 -2.60 15.30
N VAL A 811 -6.91 -2.80 16.39
CA VAL A 811 -7.12 -3.95 17.31
C VAL A 811 -8.25 -3.74 18.32
N SER A 812 -8.78 -2.52 18.44
CA SER A 812 -9.78 -2.18 19.45
C SER A 812 -11.22 -2.42 18.98
N PHE A 813 -11.49 -2.40 17.67
CA PHE A 813 -12.82 -2.65 17.11
C PHE A 813 -12.76 -3.39 15.76
N PRO A 814 -13.68 -4.33 15.46
CA PRO A 814 -13.72 -5.04 14.18
C PRO A 814 -13.98 -4.14 12.96
N THR A 815 -14.44 -2.91 13.17
CA THR A 815 -14.67 -1.85 12.17
C THR A 815 -13.40 -1.19 11.65
N ASP A 816 -12.25 -1.47 12.27
CA ASP A 816 -10.96 -0.88 11.92
C ASP A 816 -10.18 -1.68 10.85
N ALA A 817 -10.76 -2.74 10.27
CA ALA A 817 -10.10 -3.54 9.23
C ALA A 817 -9.69 -2.68 8.01
N ALA A 818 -10.44 -1.61 7.72
CA ALA A 818 -10.11 -0.65 6.67
C ALA A 818 -8.80 0.13 6.96
N LEU A 819 -8.34 0.24 8.21
CA LEU A 819 -7.04 0.82 8.57
C LEU A 819 -5.87 -0.10 8.19
N ARG A 820 -6.14 -1.39 7.95
CA ARG A 820 -5.15 -2.39 7.54
C ARG A 820 -4.92 -2.39 6.04
N LEU A 821 -5.79 -1.75 5.25
CA LEU A 821 -5.65 -1.63 3.79
C LEU A 821 -4.44 -0.79 3.39
N PRO A 822 -3.81 -1.10 2.25
CA PRO A 822 -2.65 -0.38 1.78
C PRO A 822 -2.98 1.03 1.30
N THR A 823 -2.04 1.95 1.49
CA THR A 823 -2.18 3.38 1.23
C THR A 823 -1.10 3.78 0.23
N LEU A 824 -1.46 4.58 -0.77
CA LEU A 824 -0.50 5.02 -1.79
C LEU A 824 0.54 5.95 -1.15
N GLN A 825 1.81 5.59 -1.28
CA GLN A 825 2.92 6.38 -0.73
C GLN A 825 3.72 7.11 -1.78
N LEU A 826 4.08 6.39 -2.84
CA LEU A 826 4.92 6.94 -3.89
C LEU A 826 4.47 6.46 -5.24
N ARG A 827 4.61 7.32 -6.25
CA ARG A 827 4.27 6.98 -7.62
C ARG A 827 5.33 7.48 -8.58
N LYS A 828 5.56 6.69 -9.64
CA LYS A 828 6.37 7.16 -10.76
C LYS A 828 5.74 8.43 -11.34
N GLY A 829 6.55 9.43 -11.62
CA GLY A 829 6.09 10.74 -12.07
C GLY A 829 5.83 11.75 -10.95
N THR A 830 5.92 11.35 -9.68
CA THR A 830 5.89 12.29 -8.55
C THR A 830 7.14 13.16 -8.57
N SER A 831 6.96 14.47 -8.38
CA SER A 831 8.05 15.42 -8.21
C SER A 831 8.49 15.43 -6.76
N VAL A 832 9.79 15.37 -6.50
CA VAL A 832 10.37 15.38 -5.16
C VAL A 832 11.50 16.39 -5.13
N GLN A 833 11.57 17.16 -4.04
CA GLN A 833 12.71 18.03 -3.79
C GLN A 833 13.92 17.18 -3.37
N ARG A 834 15.01 17.27 -4.13
CA ARG A 834 16.28 16.63 -3.78
C ARG A 834 17.03 17.52 -2.79
N ILE A 835 17.99 16.94 -2.05
CA ILE A 835 18.87 17.68 -1.13
C ILE A 835 19.59 18.86 -1.81
N THR A 836 19.87 18.75 -3.11
CA THR A 836 20.49 19.84 -3.92
C THR A 836 19.57 21.06 -4.14
N SER A 837 18.41 21.12 -3.49
CA SER A 837 17.34 22.13 -3.72
C SER A 837 16.78 22.13 -5.14
N GLN A 838 17.09 21.09 -5.94
CA GLN A 838 16.49 20.87 -7.25
C GLN A 838 15.29 19.93 -7.13
N THR A 839 14.16 20.32 -7.72
CA THR A 839 13.01 19.43 -7.91
C THR A 839 13.29 18.49 -9.08
N ASP A 840 13.12 17.18 -8.88
CA ASP A 840 13.17 16.19 -9.97
C ASP A 840 11.98 15.24 -9.88
N THR A 841 11.70 14.57 -10.99
CA THR A 841 10.61 13.60 -11.13
C THR A 841 11.15 12.18 -10.97
N ILE A 842 10.43 11.38 -10.18
CA ILE A 842 10.71 9.96 -10.01
C ILE A 842 10.47 9.21 -11.33
N LYS A 843 11.50 8.53 -11.82
CA LYS A 843 11.44 7.66 -13.00
C LYS A 843 11.14 6.20 -12.62
N SER A 844 11.71 5.72 -11.53
CA SER A 844 11.43 4.40 -10.95
C SER A 844 11.90 4.32 -9.51
N PHE A 845 11.37 3.35 -8.77
CA PHE A 845 11.88 2.97 -7.45
C PHE A 845 11.77 1.46 -7.27
N THR A 846 12.62 0.88 -6.42
CA THR A 846 12.61 -0.56 -6.19
C THR A 846 13.26 -0.93 -4.86
N PHE A 847 12.90 -2.11 -4.36
CA PHE A 847 13.50 -2.74 -3.21
C PHE A 847 13.69 -4.26 -3.45
N PRO A 848 14.61 -4.91 -2.71
CA PRO A 848 14.90 -6.34 -2.84
C PRO A 848 13.68 -7.26 -2.66
N GLN A 849 13.74 -8.46 -3.22
CA GLN A 849 12.74 -9.50 -2.95
C GLN A 849 12.99 -10.10 -1.56
N MET A 850 11.99 -10.03 -0.67
CA MET A 850 12.15 -10.37 0.75
C MET A 850 11.67 -11.79 1.09
N THR A 851 11.72 -12.71 0.13
CA THR A 851 11.28 -14.11 0.29
C THR A 851 12.28 -15.08 -0.30
N ASP A 852 12.31 -16.31 0.25
CA ASP A 852 13.03 -17.42 -0.36
C ASP A 852 12.27 -18.03 -1.56
N SER A 853 12.82 -19.09 -2.14
CA SER A 853 12.22 -19.81 -3.27
C SER A 853 10.94 -20.58 -2.91
N GLY A 854 10.71 -20.86 -1.62
CA GLY A 854 9.51 -21.51 -1.11
C GLY A 854 8.36 -20.52 -0.83
N GLY A 855 8.69 -19.23 -0.77
CA GLY A 855 7.76 -18.12 -0.54
C GLY A 855 7.78 -17.57 0.89
N ALA A 856 8.58 -18.14 1.79
CA ALA A 856 8.69 -17.63 3.16
C ALA A 856 9.55 -16.36 3.18
N GLY A 857 9.04 -15.27 3.74
CA GLY A 857 9.85 -14.06 3.99
C GLY A 857 10.23 -13.86 5.45
N ASN A 858 10.86 -12.75 5.85
CA ASN A 858 11.19 -12.47 7.26
C ASN A 858 11.94 -13.54 8.05
N LYS A 859 12.69 -14.41 7.37
CA LYS A 859 13.40 -15.55 7.98
C LYS A 859 14.63 -15.15 8.79
N GLY A 860 14.72 -13.92 9.28
CA GLY A 860 15.96 -13.35 9.84
C GLY A 860 16.92 -12.84 8.78
N ARG A 861 16.46 -12.46 7.59
CA ARG A 861 17.29 -11.76 6.60
C ARG A 861 17.23 -10.25 6.84
N GLY A 862 18.09 -9.47 6.19
CA GLY A 862 17.97 -8.01 6.15
C GLY A 862 16.55 -7.59 5.76
N GLN A 863 16.09 -6.43 6.23
CA GLN A 863 14.72 -5.96 6.02
C GLN A 863 14.70 -4.62 5.30
N VAL A 864 13.66 -4.34 4.53
CA VAL A 864 13.52 -3.05 3.82
C VAL A 864 12.51 -2.13 4.49
N ILE A 865 11.69 -2.66 5.40
CA ILE A 865 10.74 -1.94 6.25
C ILE A 865 10.88 -2.46 7.68
N ASN A 866 10.89 -1.55 8.66
CA ASN A 866 11.04 -1.90 10.07
C ASN A 866 9.71 -1.81 10.85
N GLN A 867 9.77 -2.09 12.15
CA GLN A 867 8.63 -2.08 13.06
C GLN A 867 7.97 -0.72 13.28
N ASN A 868 8.61 0.36 12.86
CA ASN A 868 8.07 1.72 12.95
C ASN A 868 7.47 2.19 11.62
N GLY A 869 7.53 1.35 10.56
CA GLY A 869 7.09 1.71 9.21
C GLY A 869 8.17 2.36 8.35
N VAL A 870 9.33 2.70 8.93
CA VAL A 870 10.45 3.30 8.20
C VAL A 870 10.97 2.32 7.15
N MET A 871 11.10 2.80 5.92
CA MET A 871 11.46 1.98 4.76
C MET A 871 12.70 2.53 4.04
N THR A 872 13.57 1.62 3.57
CA THR A 872 14.66 1.94 2.63
C THR A 872 14.41 1.36 1.24
N PHE A 873 14.70 2.15 0.21
CA PHE A 873 14.57 1.74 -1.19
C PHE A 873 15.46 2.58 -2.11
N THR A 874 15.67 2.11 -3.34
CA THR A 874 16.39 2.88 -4.35
C THR A 874 15.41 3.66 -5.22
N VAL A 875 15.70 4.93 -5.46
CA VAL A 875 14.97 5.81 -6.40
C VAL A 875 15.88 6.15 -7.57
N GLU A 876 15.32 6.16 -8.79
CA GLU A 876 15.94 6.72 -9.99
C GLU A 876 15.08 7.89 -10.48
N TYR A 877 15.73 9.00 -10.80
CA TYR A 877 15.09 10.23 -11.27
C TYR A 877 15.23 10.41 -12.79
N THR A 878 14.47 11.35 -13.36
CA THR A 878 14.48 11.58 -14.81
C THR A 878 15.82 12.11 -15.33
N ASN A 879 16.59 12.84 -14.51
CA ASN A 879 17.95 13.28 -14.84
C ASN A 879 19.02 12.15 -14.76
N ARG A 880 18.61 10.89 -14.54
CA ARG A 880 19.47 9.70 -14.33
C ARG A 880 20.22 9.66 -12.99
N GLY A 881 19.92 10.57 -12.07
CA GLY A 881 20.32 10.48 -10.67
C GLY A 881 19.72 9.24 -10.02
N LYS A 882 20.48 8.58 -9.14
CA LYS A 882 20.04 7.43 -8.35
C LYS A 882 20.38 7.66 -6.89
N GLU A 883 19.48 7.30 -6.01
CA GLU A 883 19.64 7.51 -4.58
C GLU A 883 19.12 6.28 -3.82
N ILE A 884 19.83 5.89 -2.76
CA ILE A 884 19.24 5.12 -1.67
C ILE A 884 18.56 6.13 -0.76
N VAL A 885 17.28 5.93 -0.48
CA VAL A 885 16.50 6.82 0.39
C VAL A 885 15.92 6.04 1.56
N VAL A 886 15.70 6.75 2.65
CA VAL A 886 14.85 6.34 3.76
C VAL A 886 13.63 7.24 3.77
N GLY A 887 12.45 6.67 3.94
CA GLY A 887 11.21 7.41 4.13
C GLY A 887 10.44 6.90 5.34
N ASP A 888 9.69 7.80 5.97
CA ASP A 888 8.58 7.46 6.86
C ASP A 888 7.28 7.58 6.05
N PRO A 889 6.71 6.45 5.57
CA PRO A 889 5.53 6.42 4.72
C PRO A 889 4.19 6.56 5.47
#